data_AF-A0A5C1PZW7-F1
#
_entry.id   AF-A0A5C1PZW7-F1
#
_cell.length_a   1.000
_cell.length_b   1.000
_cell.length_c   1.000
_cell.angle_alpha   90.00
_cell.angle_beta   90.00
_cell.angle_gamma   90.00
#
_symmetry.space_group_name_H-M   'P 1'
#
loop_
_entity.id
_entity.type
_entity.pdbx_description
1 polymer ?
#
loop_
_entity_poly.entity_id
_entity_poly.type
_entity_poly.pdbx_seq_one_letter_code
_entity_poly.pdbx_strand_id
1 'polypeptide(L)'
;MNGAAVRPRWPAGVGVAVVLAALAFALALGGWTWRADRLVYDIGLSFWRRPVPEGIVIVAIDDASVAAIGRWPWPRAVHSTLLARLAAARPRAIGLDVTFSEPDADPAQDALLARQLAAAAPVVMSVDWVIAGPGQTPQLLAPVTGLPPGVSLGTAEASVDADGVMRHAFLGAGPAAAPLPHMALALLRAGGETPAPGLPVAVQDEQVPVAGRAPWLRQQRFLVRYAGPPGHIERVSYLDVLRGAVPPERLAGRYVLVGMTATGLGDTVATPVNRQHHAMPGVEVLAHTLHTLRSGDTVRPLSPLEGATLSAALVLALLAGIERLGAGRGALVLAVGSVPLVVGISLAALGAGVWWSPVPWGLAAVLAYPLWSWRRLQQAVDALDAEIGLLGPEAGLSPGAPAPLPSRRRDALALRLDALHAATDTVRSARRFLSDALAGLPTAMAVTDERGRVLLANALAAQLFELDRAEDMPGLELPGLLVEFMPVPGAPVTELEAIFQPGPTAPAACVVEARAERLGDFLLHFAPVLLLGQQRWVVTFSDVSAIRQAQRRRDRALAFVSHDLRSPANALMLMADLYRRGRMDMTQEAFLDEVQRLGARTQQLADDFVRVAHVETRPLQCQPVALAALLDEVVADFRPQALAAQIRLGWQTDPTAGRSASVWPMDRALVQRAVGNLVSNAIKHSPAGGEVVIWVRTHADTDLHAEDALSLTVCDQGPGLSAEQRERLNQGDEGLPSGDAGGVGLGLQFVQIVARRHGGRLRALPGRAEATGRFELALGRVGAG
;
A
#
# COMPACT_ATOMS: atom_id res chain seq x y z
N MET A 1 15.40 21.09 -18.17
CA MET A 1 15.97 19.83 -18.71
C MET A 1 17.08 19.36 -17.77
N ASN A 2 16.74 18.60 -16.72
CA ASN A 2 17.73 17.89 -15.89
C ASN A 2 17.52 16.39 -16.14
N GLY A 3 18.39 15.81 -16.97
CA GLY A 3 18.40 14.39 -17.27
C GLY A 3 18.86 13.61 -16.04
N ALA A 4 17.92 13.05 -15.30
CA ALA A 4 18.20 12.02 -14.31
C ALA A 4 18.77 10.81 -15.06
N ALA A 5 20.06 10.53 -14.83
CA ALA A 5 20.73 9.36 -15.36
C ALA A 5 20.01 8.08 -14.86
N VAL A 6 19.30 7.43 -15.77
CA VAL A 6 18.70 6.10 -15.56
C VAL A 6 19.87 5.13 -15.37
N ARG A 7 20.17 4.81 -14.11
CA ARG A 7 21.10 3.71 -13.79
C ARG A 7 20.53 2.42 -14.41
N PRO A 8 21.36 1.61 -15.10
CA PRO A 8 20.90 0.35 -15.68
C PRO A 8 20.33 -0.53 -14.57
N ARG A 9 19.03 -0.81 -14.62
CA ARG A 9 18.35 -1.77 -13.73
C ARG A 9 18.84 -3.16 -14.10
N TRP A 10 19.83 -3.68 -13.36
CA TRP A 10 20.19 -5.08 -13.44
C TRP A 10 18.94 -5.94 -13.17
N PRO A 11 18.67 -7.01 -13.95
CA PRO A 11 17.56 -7.89 -13.66
C PRO A 11 17.70 -8.41 -12.23
N ALA A 12 16.60 -8.39 -11.47
CA ALA A 12 16.55 -8.83 -10.07
C ALA A 12 17.27 -10.17 -9.85
N GLY A 13 17.16 -11.08 -10.82
CA GLY A 13 17.64 -12.45 -10.71
C GLY A 13 19.16 -12.59 -10.72
N VAL A 14 19.90 -11.69 -11.38
CA VAL A 14 21.33 -11.91 -11.68
C VAL A 14 22.17 -12.00 -10.40
N GLY A 15 21.91 -11.15 -9.41
CA GLY A 15 22.66 -11.17 -8.15
C GLY A 15 22.44 -12.45 -7.34
N VAL A 16 21.20 -12.95 -7.28
CA VAL A 16 20.87 -14.21 -6.59
C VAL A 16 21.44 -15.40 -7.36
N ALA A 17 21.40 -15.36 -8.69
CA ALA A 17 21.97 -16.39 -9.55
C ALA A 17 23.47 -16.55 -9.39
N VAL A 18 24.22 -15.46 -9.38
CA VAL A 18 25.67 -15.51 -9.17
C VAL A 18 26.01 -16.05 -7.77
N VAL A 19 25.30 -15.59 -6.73
CA VAL A 19 25.56 -16.04 -5.35
C VAL A 19 25.26 -17.53 -5.18
N LEU A 20 24.12 -18.01 -5.69
CA LEU A 20 23.75 -19.42 -5.56
C LEU A 20 24.61 -20.33 -6.44
N ALA A 21 25.00 -19.89 -7.63
CA ALA A 21 25.94 -20.62 -8.47
C ALA A 21 27.33 -20.71 -7.80
N ALA A 22 27.82 -19.61 -7.21
CA ALA A 22 29.07 -19.59 -6.45
C ALA A 22 28.99 -20.48 -5.20
N LEU A 23 27.85 -20.50 -4.50
CA LEU A 23 27.61 -21.40 -3.36
C LEU A 23 27.66 -22.87 -3.79
N ALA A 24 26.93 -23.25 -4.85
CA ALA A 24 26.96 -24.61 -5.37
C ALA A 24 28.37 -25.02 -5.82
N PHE A 25 29.08 -24.11 -6.49
CA PHE A 25 30.47 -24.31 -6.91
C PHE A 25 31.39 -24.53 -5.72
N ALA A 26 31.33 -23.69 -4.70
CA ALA A 26 32.16 -23.78 -3.51
C ALA A 26 31.86 -25.04 -2.68
N LEU A 27 30.58 -25.42 -2.54
CA LEU A 27 30.17 -26.63 -1.85
C LEU A 27 30.69 -27.89 -2.55
N ALA A 28 30.65 -27.92 -3.87
CA ALA A 28 31.17 -29.03 -4.69
C ALA A 28 32.70 -29.09 -4.66
N LEU A 29 33.38 -27.95 -4.82
CA LEU A 29 34.84 -27.88 -4.84
C LEU A 29 35.44 -28.18 -3.45
N GLY A 30 34.80 -27.69 -2.39
CA GLY A 30 35.24 -27.89 -1.01
C GLY A 30 34.91 -29.26 -0.43
N GLY A 31 34.01 -30.03 -1.05
CA GLY A 31 33.61 -31.36 -0.56
C GLY A 31 32.86 -31.33 0.78
N TRP A 32 32.23 -30.21 1.15
CA TRP A 32 31.57 -30.06 2.46
C TRP A 32 30.32 -30.95 2.61
N THR A 33 29.77 -31.39 1.48
CA THR A 33 28.59 -32.25 1.40
C THR A 33 28.91 -33.75 1.37
N TRP A 34 30.18 -34.13 1.62
CA TRP A 34 30.68 -35.51 1.45
C TRP A 34 29.83 -36.61 2.10
N ARG A 35 29.22 -36.34 3.27
CA ARG A 35 28.34 -37.32 3.95
C ARG A 35 27.07 -37.60 3.16
N ALA A 36 26.43 -36.53 2.69
CA ALA A 36 25.21 -36.63 1.90
C ALA A 36 25.52 -37.20 0.50
N ASP A 37 26.66 -36.81 -0.09
CA ASP A 37 27.13 -37.35 -1.37
C ASP A 37 27.27 -38.88 -1.30
N ARG A 38 27.93 -39.38 -0.25
CA ARG A 38 28.10 -40.82 -0.03
C ARG A 38 26.80 -41.55 0.23
N LEU A 39 25.85 -40.93 0.93
CA LEU A 39 24.53 -41.51 1.14
C LEU A 39 23.78 -41.70 -0.19
N VAL A 40 23.76 -40.66 -1.03
CA VAL A 40 23.12 -40.73 -2.36
C VAL A 40 23.84 -41.75 -3.26
N TYR A 41 25.16 -41.81 -3.18
CA TYR A 41 25.98 -42.79 -3.90
C TYR A 41 25.63 -44.24 -3.53
N ASP A 42 25.59 -44.54 -2.22
CA ASP A 42 25.31 -45.89 -1.72
C ASP A 42 23.88 -46.33 -2.09
N ILE A 43 22.90 -45.43 -1.91
CA ILE A 43 21.51 -45.65 -2.35
C ILE A 43 21.49 -45.95 -3.85
N GLY A 44 22.19 -45.16 -4.65
CA GLY A 44 22.26 -45.32 -6.10
C GLY A 44 22.87 -46.66 -6.52
N LEU A 45 23.95 -47.11 -5.87
CA LEU A 45 24.56 -48.41 -6.16
C LEU A 45 23.61 -49.58 -5.83
N SER A 46 22.80 -49.46 -4.78
CA SER A 46 21.84 -50.51 -4.40
C SER A 46 20.72 -50.74 -5.44
N PHE A 47 20.39 -49.71 -6.24
CA PHE A 47 19.41 -49.81 -7.33
C PHE A 47 19.93 -50.58 -8.54
N TRP A 48 21.23 -50.51 -8.83
CA TRP A 48 21.85 -51.10 -10.02
C TRP A 48 22.48 -52.47 -9.71
N ARG A 49 21.65 -53.49 -9.47
CA ARG A 49 22.13 -54.88 -9.35
C ARG A 49 22.69 -55.37 -10.68
N ARG A 50 23.84 -56.03 -10.64
CA ARG A 50 24.50 -56.61 -11.82
C ARG A 50 24.34 -58.13 -11.82
N PRO A 51 24.46 -58.79 -12.99
CA PRO A 51 24.51 -60.24 -13.04
C PRO A 51 25.64 -60.80 -12.16
N VAL A 52 25.49 -62.04 -11.71
CA VAL A 52 26.51 -62.73 -10.90
C VAL A 52 27.82 -62.79 -11.70
N PRO A 53 28.95 -62.32 -11.15
CA PRO A 53 30.26 -62.41 -11.79
C PRO A 53 30.63 -63.84 -12.21
N GLU A 54 30.82 -64.07 -13.50
CA GLU A 54 31.25 -65.37 -14.02
C GLU A 54 32.76 -65.58 -13.87
N GLY A 55 33.16 -66.84 -13.62
CA GLY A 55 34.56 -67.24 -13.55
C GLY A 55 35.28 -66.93 -12.24
N ILE A 56 34.55 -66.59 -11.18
CA ILE A 56 35.06 -66.42 -9.80
C ILE A 56 34.20 -67.29 -8.88
N VAL A 57 34.84 -68.09 -8.02
CA VAL A 57 34.15 -68.94 -7.02
C VAL A 57 34.83 -68.80 -5.67
N ILE A 58 34.02 -68.67 -4.62
CA ILE A 58 34.49 -68.62 -3.23
C ILE A 58 34.38 -70.01 -2.61
N VAL A 59 35.49 -70.54 -2.10
CA VAL A 59 35.52 -71.69 -1.20
C VAL A 59 35.42 -71.15 0.22
N ALA A 60 34.21 -71.23 0.75
CA ALA A 60 33.82 -70.63 2.01
C ALA A 60 34.26 -71.52 3.19
N ILE A 61 35.15 -71.01 4.05
CA ILE A 61 35.28 -71.52 5.41
C ILE A 61 34.03 -71.04 6.17
N ASP A 62 32.98 -71.85 6.08
CA ASP A 62 31.64 -71.57 6.60
C ASP A 62 31.42 -72.23 7.97
N ASP A 63 30.31 -71.87 8.62
CA ASP A 63 29.95 -72.39 9.94
C ASP A 63 29.84 -73.94 9.94
N ALA A 64 29.38 -74.53 8.83
CA ALA A 64 29.29 -75.98 8.67
C ALA A 64 30.67 -76.65 8.62
N SER A 65 31.65 -76.03 7.96
CA SER A 65 33.02 -76.51 7.89
C SER A 65 33.71 -76.44 9.26
N VAL A 66 33.55 -75.34 9.99
CA VAL A 66 34.08 -75.18 11.36
C VAL A 66 33.47 -76.20 12.30
N ALA A 67 32.15 -76.40 12.24
CA ALA A 67 31.46 -77.39 13.07
C ALA A 67 31.90 -78.84 12.78
N ALA A 68 32.16 -79.18 11.51
CA ALA A 68 32.49 -80.54 11.10
C ALA A 68 33.98 -80.90 11.24
N ILE A 69 34.90 -79.97 10.98
CA ILE A 69 36.35 -80.21 11.00
C ILE A 69 36.90 -80.03 12.42
N GLY A 70 36.37 -79.06 13.17
CA GLY A 70 36.78 -78.75 14.53
C GLY A 70 37.26 -77.30 14.70
N ARG A 71 37.89 -77.04 15.86
CA ARG A 71 38.29 -75.69 16.28
C ARG A 71 39.35 -75.09 15.34
N TRP A 72 39.11 -73.86 14.89
CA TRP A 72 40.07 -73.03 14.14
C TRP A 72 41.18 -72.47 15.07
N PRO A 73 42.42 -72.27 14.59
CA PRO A 73 42.96 -72.61 13.27
C PRO A 73 43.16 -74.12 13.07
N TRP A 74 42.95 -74.61 11.85
CA TRP A 74 43.11 -76.03 11.51
C TRP A 74 44.57 -76.40 11.20
N PRO A 75 44.98 -77.67 11.38
CA PRO A 75 46.31 -78.15 11.03
C PRO A 75 46.63 -77.98 9.54
N ARG A 76 47.90 -77.72 9.16
CA ARG A 76 48.25 -77.48 7.74
C ARG A 76 47.93 -78.66 6.82
N ALA A 77 47.86 -79.89 7.35
CA ALA A 77 47.44 -81.06 6.60
C ALA A 77 46.03 -80.93 5.97
N VAL A 78 45.10 -80.24 6.66
CA VAL A 78 43.75 -79.98 6.15
C VAL A 78 43.81 -79.06 4.94
N HIS A 79 44.57 -77.96 5.04
CA HIS A 79 44.78 -77.02 3.93
C HIS A 79 45.53 -77.64 2.75
N SER A 80 46.51 -78.50 3.02
CA SER A 80 47.21 -79.28 1.98
C SER A 80 46.24 -80.20 1.22
N THR A 81 45.36 -80.91 1.93
CA THR A 81 44.35 -81.77 1.30
C THR A 81 43.38 -80.96 0.44
N LEU A 82 42.92 -79.80 0.92
CA LEU A 82 42.10 -78.88 0.12
C LEU A 82 42.84 -78.46 -1.16
N LEU A 83 44.08 -78.01 -1.05
CA LEU A 83 44.88 -77.56 -2.19
C LEU A 83 45.10 -78.67 -3.21
N ALA A 84 45.29 -79.92 -2.78
CA ALA A 84 45.37 -81.08 -3.68
C ALA A 84 44.07 -81.29 -4.46
N ARG A 85 42.90 -81.15 -3.81
CA ARG A 85 41.60 -81.25 -4.47
C ARG A 85 41.35 -80.11 -5.45
N LEU A 86 41.70 -78.88 -5.06
CA LEU A 86 41.59 -77.71 -5.94
C LEU A 86 42.52 -77.85 -7.15
N ALA A 87 43.79 -78.22 -6.95
CA ALA A 87 44.75 -78.41 -8.03
C ALA A 87 44.27 -79.46 -9.06
N ALA A 88 43.64 -80.55 -8.61
CA ALA A 88 43.08 -81.58 -9.49
C ALA A 88 41.98 -81.04 -10.42
N ALA A 89 41.23 -80.02 -10.00
CA ALA A 89 40.19 -79.38 -10.82
C ALA A 89 40.74 -78.37 -11.83
N ARG A 90 42.04 -78.02 -11.77
CA ARG A 90 42.72 -77.04 -12.64
C ARG A 90 42.04 -75.67 -12.68
N PRO A 91 41.94 -74.96 -11.54
CA PRO A 91 41.51 -73.57 -11.51
C PRO A 91 42.50 -72.67 -12.27
N ARG A 92 42.08 -71.47 -12.61
CA ARG A 92 42.93 -70.48 -13.28
C ARG A 92 44.00 -69.93 -12.35
N ALA A 93 43.62 -69.64 -11.11
CA ALA A 93 44.52 -69.33 -10.00
C ALA A 93 43.77 -69.51 -8.67
N ILE A 94 44.52 -69.78 -7.59
CA ILE A 94 43.97 -69.97 -6.24
C ILE A 94 44.42 -68.81 -5.35
N GLY A 95 43.49 -68.06 -4.76
CA GLY A 95 43.78 -67.08 -3.71
C GLY A 95 43.45 -67.67 -2.34
N LEU A 96 44.41 -67.62 -1.42
CA LEU A 96 44.25 -68.06 -0.03
C LEU A 96 44.20 -66.83 0.88
N ASP A 97 42.99 -66.46 1.29
CA ASP A 97 42.71 -65.42 2.28
C ASP A 97 42.79 -65.99 3.70
N VAL A 98 43.95 -66.57 4.02
CA VAL A 98 44.32 -67.12 5.34
C VAL A 98 45.79 -66.82 5.58
N THR A 99 46.08 -66.14 6.69
CA THR A 99 47.46 -65.75 7.03
C THR A 99 48.16 -66.90 7.77
N PHE A 100 49.27 -67.39 7.20
CA PHE A 100 50.06 -68.51 7.73
C PHE A 100 51.34 -68.01 8.44
N SER A 101 51.21 -66.99 9.29
CA SER A 101 52.35 -66.28 9.90
C SER A 101 52.93 -66.93 11.15
N GLU A 102 52.20 -67.87 11.76
CA GLU A 102 52.65 -68.64 12.93
C GLU A 102 52.99 -70.08 12.52
N PRO A 103 54.05 -70.68 13.10
CA PRO A 103 54.44 -72.06 12.81
C PRO A 103 53.36 -73.03 13.32
N ASP A 104 53.16 -74.13 12.60
CA ASP A 104 52.31 -75.22 13.10
C ASP A 104 52.99 -75.91 14.31
N ALA A 105 52.19 -76.59 15.13
CA ALA A 105 52.71 -77.36 16.27
C ALA A 105 53.66 -78.48 15.79
N ASP A 106 53.45 -78.99 14.58
CA ASP A 106 54.36 -79.91 13.90
C ASP A 106 54.98 -79.24 12.65
N PRO A 107 56.29 -78.91 12.67
CA PRO A 107 57.00 -78.30 11.54
C PRO A 107 56.94 -79.11 10.23
N ALA A 108 56.71 -80.43 10.30
CA ALA A 108 56.54 -81.25 9.09
C ALA A 108 55.28 -80.86 8.30
N GLN A 109 54.26 -80.33 8.97
CA GLN A 109 53.03 -79.87 8.33
C GLN A 109 53.23 -78.58 7.55
N ASP A 110 54.07 -77.65 8.02
CA ASP A 110 54.43 -76.44 7.27
C ASP A 110 55.20 -76.81 5.98
N ALA A 111 56.11 -77.78 6.06
CA ALA A 111 56.82 -78.31 4.88
C ALA A 111 55.88 -79.03 3.90
N LEU A 112 54.89 -79.77 4.41
CA LEU A 112 53.86 -80.42 3.59
C LEU A 112 53.01 -79.38 2.83
N LEU A 113 52.59 -78.32 3.52
CA LEU A 113 51.83 -77.23 2.90
C LEU A 113 52.66 -76.50 1.86
N ALA A 114 53.93 -76.19 2.12
CA ALA A 114 54.83 -75.55 1.16
C ALA A 114 54.98 -76.37 -0.13
N ARG A 115 55.14 -77.70 -0.04
CA ARG A 115 55.18 -78.59 -1.22
C ARG A 115 53.86 -78.56 -1.99
N GLN A 116 52.74 -78.58 -1.29
CA GLN A 116 51.44 -78.61 -1.92
C GLN A 116 51.07 -77.27 -2.56
N LEU A 117 51.49 -76.14 -1.98
CA LEU A 117 51.37 -74.81 -2.58
C LEU A 117 52.12 -74.73 -3.92
N ALA A 118 53.33 -75.29 -4.00
CA ALA A 118 54.09 -75.36 -5.24
C ALA A 118 53.38 -76.22 -6.31
N ALA A 119 52.79 -77.35 -5.91
CA ALA A 119 52.06 -78.24 -6.81
C ALA A 119 50.72 -77.66 -7.29
N ALA A 120 50.08 -76.80 -6.49
CA ALA A 120 48.81 -76.16 -6.79
C ALA A 120 48.95 -74.80 -7.52
N ALA A 121 50.17 -74.37 -7.82
CA ALA A 121 50.45 -73.10 -8.49
C ALA A 121 49.66 -72.97 -9.83
N PRO A 122 49.18 -71.75 -10.17
CA PRO A 122 49.49 -70.47 -9.52
C PRO A 122 48.63 -70.17 -8.28
N VAL A 123 49.30 -69.88 -7.15
CA VAL A 123 48.67 -69.55 -5.85
C VAL A 123 49.06 -68.15 -5.39
N VAL A 124 48.11 -67.42 -4.81
CA VAL A 124 48.34 -66.13 -4.14
C VAL A 124 47.96 -66.25 -2.68
N MET A 125 48.86 -65.87 -1.78
CA MET A 125 48.62 -65.89 -0.33
C MET A 125 48.41 -64.46 0.18
N SER A 126 47.43 -64.33 1.07
CA SER A 126 47.19 -63.11 1.83
C SER A 126 48.32 -62.89 2.84
N VAL A 127 48.69 -61.62 3.03
CA VAL A 127 49.65 -61.18 4.04
C VAL A 127 49.16 -59.93 4.73
N ASP A 128 49.44 -59.88 6.02
CA ASP A 128 49.09 -58.77 6.90
C ASP A 128 50.34 -58.05 7.42
N TRP A 129 50.11 -56.86 7.96
CA TRP A 129 51.16 -56.05 8.56
C TRP A 129 50.84 -55.82 10.04
N VAL A 130 51.82 -56.06 10.91
CA VAL A 130 51.70 -55.77 12.34
C VAL A 130 52.44 -54.50 12.69
N ILE A 131 51.78 -53.62 13.44
CA ILE A 131 52.37 -52.43 14.02
C ILE A 131 52.46 -52.66 15.53
N ALA A 132 53.63 -53.10 16.00
CA ALA A 132 53.83 -53.51 17.39
C ALA A 132 53.93 -52.33 18.40
N GLY A 133 53.75 -51.07 17.97
CA GLY A 133 53.56 -49.92 18.85
C GLY A 133 53.73 -48.55 18.17
N PRO A 134 53.46 -47.43 18.87
CA PRO A 134 53.78 -46.09 18.40
C PRO A 134 55.30 -45.97 18.15
N GLY A 135 55.72 -45.52 16.96
CA GLY A 135 57.13 -45.42 16.56
C GLY A 135 57.76 -46.65 15.88
N GLN A 136 57.22 -47.87 16.03
CA GLN A 136 57.80 -49.07 15.39
C GLN A 136 57.45 -49.18 13.89
N THR A 137 58.39 -49.68 13.07
CA THR A 137 58.17 -49.93 11.63
C THR A 137 57.19 -51.08 11.43
N PRO A 138 56.20 -50.96 10.52
CA PRO A 138 55.32 -52.08 10.17
C PRO A 138 56.13 -53.30 9.74
N GLN A 139 55.88 -54.44 10.36
CA GLN A 139 56.50 -55.71 9.99
C GLN A 139 55.51 -56.53 9.17
N LEU A 140 55.98 -57.04 8.03
CA LEU A 140 55.20 -57.96 7.20
C LEU A 140 55.13 -59.30 7.92
N LEU A 141 53.92 -59.79 8.15
CA LEU A 141 53.68 -61.16 8.61
C LEU A 141 53.82 -62.11 7.42
N ALA A 142 55.07 -62.48 7.11
CA ALA A 142 55.36 -63.43 6.04
C ALA A 142 54.90 -64.85 6.41
N PRO A 143 54.41 -65.65 5.44
CA PRO A 143 54.06 -67.05 5.69
C PRO A 143 55.27 -67.88 6.13
N VAL A 144 55.11 -68.70 7.16
CA VAL A 144 56.16 -69.61 7.68
C VAL A 144 56.57 -70.67 6.65
N THR A 145 55.68 -70.99 5.71
CA THR A 145 55.92 -71.89 4.59
C THR A 145 56.98 -71.38 3.59
N GLY A 146 57.39 -70.12 3.71
CA GLY A 146 58.17 -69.42 2.67
C GLY A 146 57.35 -69.18 1.41
N LEU A 147 58.05 -68.87 0.30
CA LEU A 147 57.45 -68.61 -1.02
C LEU A 147 57.93 -69.64 -2.04
N PRO A 148 57.23 -70.77 -2.19
CA PRO A 148 57.54 -71.75 -3.23
C PRO A 148 57.38 -71.17 -4.65
N PRO A 149 58.04 -71.74 -5.67
CA PRO A 149 57.88 -71.31 -7.05
C PRO A 149 56.41 -71.32 -7.49
N GLY A 150 55.96 -70.25 -8.14
CA GLY A 150 54.56 -70.10 -8.58
C GLY A 150 53.59 -69.62 -7.49
N VAL A 151 54.09 -69.35 -6.28
CA VAL A 151 53.33 -68.71 -5.19
C VAL A 151 53.70 -67.23 -5.11
N SER A 152 52.71 -66.36 -5.08
CA SER A 152 52.90 -64.90 -4.93
C SER A 152 52.22 -64.39 -3.67
N LEU A 153 52.65 -63.22 -3.18
CA LEU A 153 52.02 -62.54 -2.06
C LEU A 153 51.10 -61.43 -2.55
N GLY A 154 50.00 -61.21 -1.82
CA GLY A 154 49.13 -60.07 -2.02
C GLY A 154 48.57 -59.56 -0.70
N THR A 155 48.44 -58.24 -0.58
CA THR A 155 47.81 -57.63 0.61
C THR A 155 46.28 -57.69 0.49
N ALA A 156 45.61 -58.13 1.56
CA ALA A 156 44.16 -58.08 1.70
C ALA A 156 43.69 -56.88 2.55
N GLU A 157 44.54 -55.85 2.70
CA GLU A 157 44.24 -54.65 3.49
C GLU A 157 42.87 -54.04 3.11
N ALA A 158 41.94 -54.03 4.08
CA ALA A 158 40.64 -53.40 3.92
C ALA A 158 40.76 -51.88 4.03
N SER A 159 40.42 -51.17 2.94
CA SER A 159 40.36 -49.71 2.93
C SER A 159 38.94 -49.23 3.23
N VAL A 160 38.68 -48.89 4.49
CA VAL A 160 37.41 -48.29 4.89
C VAL A 160 37.49 -46.78 4.80
N ASP A 161 36.44 -46.17 4.25
CA ASP A 161 36.30 -44.73 4.26
C ASP A 161 36.03 -44.22 5.69
N ALA A 162 36.10 -42.90 5.91
CA ALA A 162 35.85 -42.26 7.22
C ALA A 162 34.50 -42.60 7.90
N ASP A 163 33.53 -43.14 7.15
CA ASP A 163 32.24 -43.62 7.66
C ASP A 163 32.18 -45.15 7.87
N GLY A 164 33.32 -45.84 7.84
CA GLY A 164 33.43 -47.28 8.09
C GLY A 164 33.01 -48.18 6.93
N VAL A 165 32.67 -47.60 5.77
CA VAL A 165 32.21 -48.33 4.59
C VAL A 165 33.34 -48.47 3.57
N MET A 166 33.55 -49.68 3.06
CA MET A 166 34.57 -49.98 2.05
C MET A 166 34.04 -49.71 0.64
N ARG A 167 34.40 -48.56 0.07
CA ARG A 167 34.05 -48.17 -1.32
C ARG A 167 35.20 -48.33 -2.30
N HIS A 168 36.42 -48.29 -1.78
CA HIS A 168 37.64 -48.18 -2.58
C HIS A 168 38.57 -49.35 -2.31
N ALA A 169 39.37 -49.68 -3.31
CA ALA A 169 40.54 -50.55 -3.17
C ALA A 169 41.75 -49.86 -3.83
N PHE A 170 42.93 -50.39 -3.56
CA PHE A 170 44.20 -49.91 -4.14
C PHE A 170 44.79 -51.01 -5.02
N LEU A 171 45.61 -50.64 -6.01
CA LEU A 171 46.34 -51.64 -6.79
C LEU A 171 47.54 -52.20 -6.04
N GLY A 172 48.08 -51.44 -5.09
CA GLY A 172 49.11 -51.90 -4.17
C GLY A 172 49.10 -51.08 -2.88
N ALA A 173 49.55 -51.69 -1.79
CA ALA A 173 49.72 -51.03 -0.51
C ALA A 173 50.94 -51.59 0.23
N GLY A 174 51.62 -50.73 1.00
CA GLY A 174 52.74 -51.13 1.83
C GLY A 174 53.73 -49.98 2.11
N PRO A 175 54.90 -50.30 2.66
CA PRO A 175 56.00 -49.35 2.80
C PRO A 175 56.43 -48.81 1.43
N ALA A 176 56.71 -47.51 1.31
CA ALA A 176 57.09 -46.87 0.05
C ALA A 176 58.29 -47.52 -0.68
N ALA A 177 59.17 -48.22 0.04
CA ALA A 177 60.31 -48.92 -0.54
C ALA A 177 59.92 -50.17 -1.34
N ALA A 178 58.80 -50.84 -1.00
CA ALA A 178 58.36 -52.08 -1.64
C ALA A 178 56.86 -52.30 -1.41
N PRO A 179 55.98 -51.60 -2.14
CA PRO A 179 54.53 -51.83 -2.05
C PRO A 179 54.19 -53.22 -2.57
N LEU A 180 53.35 -53.95 -1.83
CA LEU A 180 52.84 -55.24 -2.29
C LEU A 180 51.59 -55.02 -3.16
N PRO A 181 51.39 -55.82 -4.22
CA PRO A 181 50.16 -55.77 -4.99
C PRO A 181 48.98 -56.16 -4.11
N HIS A 182 47.83 -55.52 -4.34
CA HIS A 182 46.57 -55.96 -3.75
C HIS A 182 46.28 -57.39 -4.17
N MET A 183 45.75 -58.23 -3.27
CA MET A 183 45.59 -59.66 -3.52
C MET A 183 44.78 -59.96 -4.79
N ALA A 184 43.71 -59.19 -5.05
CA ALA A 184 42.96 -59.30 -6.30
C ALA A 184 43.81 -59.04 -7.57
N LEU A 185 44.75 -58.09 -7.53
CA LEU A 185 45.66 -57.81 -8.65
C LEU A 185 46.70 -58.91 -8.81
N ALA A 186 47.28 -59.38 -7.70
CA ALA A 186 48.22 -60.50 -7.70
C ALA A 186 47.56 -61.76 -8.28
N LEU A 187 46.31 -62.03 -7.88
CA LEU A 187 45.55 -63.19 -8.35
C LEU A 187 45.21 -63.10 -9.85
N LEU A 188 44.83 -61.91 -10.34
CA LEU A 188 44.58 -61.68 -11.76
C LEU A 188 45.86 -61.93 -12.60
N ARG A 189 47.01 -61.40 -12.15
CA ARG A 189 48.32 -61.60 -12.80
C ARG A 189 48.75 -63.07 -12.77
N ALA A 190 48.52 -63.74 -11.64
CA ALA A 190 48.83 -65.16 -11.47
C ALA A 190 47.99 -66.05 -12.41
N GLY A 191 46.76 -65.63 -12.73
CA GLY A 191 45.90 -66.24 -13.75
C GLY A 191 46.25 -65.89 -15.20
N GLY A 192 47.32 -65.11 -15.44
CA GLY A 192 47.77 -64.68 -16.77
C GLY A 192 46.99 -63.51 -17.36
N GLU A 193 46.16 -62.83 -16.58
CA GLU A 193 45.39 -61.66 -17.02
C GLU A 193 46.01 -60.35 -16.49
N THR A 194 45.82 -59.28 -17.25
CA THR A 194 46.12 -57.91 -16.80
C THR A 194 44.83 -57.19 -16.44
N PRO A 195 44.87 -56.16 -15.56
CA PRO A 195 43.71 -55.31 -15.32
C PRO A 195 43.12 -54.77 -16.62
N ALA A 196 41.80 -54.66 -16.69
CA ALA A 196 41.12 -54.16 -17.86
C ALA A 196 41.65 -52.76 -18.26
N PRO A 197 41.89 -52.51 -19.57
CA PRO A 197 42.41 -51.23 -20.02
C PRO A 197 41.43 -50.10 -19.69
N GLY A 198 41.95 -48.96 -19.22
CA GLY A 198 41.14 -47.77 -18.96
C GLY A 198 40.45 -47.72 -17.59
N LEU A 199 40.82 -48.57 -16.63
CA LEU A 199 40.42 -48.44 -15.22
C LEU A 199 40.70 -47.01 -14.70
N PRO A 200 39.69 -46.19 -14.34
CA PRO A 200 39.86 -44.89 -13.71
C PRO A 200 40.45 -45.06 -12.30
N VAL A 201 41.76 -45.19 -12.25
CA VAL A 201 42.54 -45.12 -11.01
C VAL A 201 42.84 -43.67 -10.68
N ALA A 202 42.83 -43.34 -9.39
CA ALA A 202 43.33 -42.06 -8.91
C ALA A 202 44.80 -41.93 -9.34
N VAL A 203 45.11 -40.81 -9.99
CA VAL A 203 46.45 -40.52 -10.53
C VAL A 203 47.45 -40.20 -9.40
N GLN A 204 46.95 -39.84 -8.22
CA GLN A 204 47.76 -39.53 -7.05
C GLN A 204 47.77 -40.71 -6.08
N ASP A 205 48.97 -41.21 -5.80
CA ASP A 205 49.20 -42.16 -4.72
C ASP A 205 48.96 -41.47 -3.37
N GLU A 206 48.24 -42.15 -2.49
CA GLU A 206 47.98 -41.65 -1.14
C GLU A 206 49.18 -41.99 -0.27
N GLN A 207 49.94 -40.95 0.12
CA GLN A 207 50.98 -41.06 1.13
C GLN A 207 50.39 -40.67 2.47
N VAL A 208 50.28 -41.61 3.40
CA VAL A 208 49.90 -41.29 4.77
C VAL A 208 51.19 -40.94 5.52
N PRO A 209 51.44 -39.66 5.86
CA PRO A 209 52.59 -39.31 6.68
C PRO A 209 52.38 -39.89 8.07
N VAL A 210 53.15 -40.93 8.37
CA VAL A 210 53.18 -41.51 9.71
C VAL A 210 54.31 -40.83 10.45
N ALA A 211 54.00 -40.07 11.51
CA ALA A 211 54.96 -39.27 12.25
C ALA A 211 56.21 -40.10 12.64
N GLY A 212 57.37 -39.69 12.12
CA GLY A 212 58.66 -40.34 12.37
C GLY A 212 58.96 -41.62 11.56
N ARG A 213 58.22 -41.92 10.47
CA ARG A 213 58.39 -43.16 9.67
C ARG A 213 58.47 -42.91 8.16
N ALA A 214 58.90 -43.95 7.41
CA ALA A 214 58.72 -43.99 5.96
C ALA A 214 57.21 -43.93 5.62
N PRO A 215 56.82 -43.16 4.59
CA PRO A 215 55.41 -43.00 4.24
C PRO A 215 54.80 -44.34 3.83
N TRP A 216 53.60 -44.63 4.35
CA TRP A 216 52.78 -45.73 3.86
C TRP A 216 52.23 -45.33 2.50
N LEU A 217 52.54 -46.10 1.47
CA LEU A 217 52.18 -45.79 0.09
C LEU A 217 50.99 -46.68 -0.31
N ARG A 218 49.88 -46.04 -0.66
CA ARG A 218 48.72 -46.68 -1.27
C ARG A 218 48.61 -46.24 -2.72
N GLN A 219 48.79 -47.19 -3.63
CA GLN A 219 48.94 -46.91 -5.06
C GLN A 219 47.63 -47.02 -5.81
N GLN A 220 47.37 -46.03 -6.66
CA GLN A 220 46.32 -46.09 -7.70
C GLN A 220 44.95 -46.53 -7.18
N ARG A 221 44.34 -45.70 -6.31
CA ARG A 221 43.03 -45.94 -5.69
C ARG A 221 41.91 -46.02 -6.74
N PHE A 222 41.01 -47.00 -6.65
CA PHE A 222 39.84 -47.11 -7.53
C PHE A 222 38.57 -47.47 -6.75
N LEU A 223 37.40 -47.17 -7.33
CA LEU A 223 36.10 -47.54 -6.75
C LEU A 223 35.77 -48.99 -7.07
N VAL A 224 35.43 -49.77 -6.05
CA VAL A 224 35.01 -51.17 -6.23
C VAL A 224 33.55 -51.16 -6.69
N ARG A 225 33.26 -51.81 -7.82
CA ARG A 225 31.89 -51.95 -8.32
C ARG A 225 31.30 -53.25 -7.78
N TYR A 226 30.57 -53.13 -6.68
CA TYR A 226 29.84 -54.25 -6.09
C TYR A 226 28.72 -54.72 -7.04
N ALA A 227 28.73 -56.01 -7.38
CA ALA A 227 27.73 -56.58 -8.29
C ALA A 227 26.37 -56.81 -7.60
N GLY A 228 26.37 -57.02 -6.27
CA GLY A 228 25.17 -57.26 -5.48
C GLY A 228 25.46 -57.35 -3.98
N PRO A 229 24.43 -57.62 -3.15
CA PRO A 229 24.56 -57.75 -1.70
C PRO A 229 25.38 -59.00 -1.29
N PRO A 230 25.74 -59.18 0.00
CA PRO A 230 26.40 -60.40 0.46
C PRO A 230 25.60 -61.64 0.06
N GLY A 231 26.26 -62.59 -0.58
CA GLY A 231 25.67 -63.82 -1.10
C GLY A 231 25.63 -63.85 -2.62
N HIS A 232 26.01 -62.76 -3.28
CA HIS A 232 25.85 -62.60 -4.72
C HIS A 232 26.91 -63.33 -5.53
N ILE A 233 28.11 -63.57 -4.99
CA ILE A 233 29.14 -64.37 -5.65
C ILE A 233 28.88 -65.86 -5.40
N GLU A 234 29.12 -66.69 -6.42
CA GLU A 234 29.00 -68.15 -6.29
C GLU A 234 29.94 -68.69 -5.20
N ARG A 235 29.40 -69.50 -4.29
CA ARG A 235 30.15 -70.10 -3.17
C ARG A 235 29.98 -71.61 -3.13
N VAL A 236 31.01 -72.28 -2.61
CA VAL A 236 31.02 -73.70 -2.25
C VAL A 236 31.62 -73.86 -0.86
N SER A 237 31.15 -74.82 -0.08
CA SER A 237 31.66 -75.07 1.27
C SER A 237 33.09 -75.63 1.21
N TYR A 238 33.97 -75.19 2.11
CA TYR A 238 35.32 -75.75 2.28
C TYR A 238 35.25 -77.27 2.53
N LEU A 239 34.31 -77.70 3.37
CA LEU A 239 34.08 -79.11 3.68
C LEU A 239 33.69 -79.94 2.45
N ASP A 240 32.85 -79.39 1.58
CA ASP A 240 32.38 -80.09 0.37
C ASP A 240 33.52 -80.28 -0.62
N VAL A 241 34.41 -79.29 -0.76
CA VAL A 241 35.63 -79.42 -1.58
C VAL A 241 36.56 -80.47 -0.98
N LEU A 242 36.74 -80.46 0.34
CA LEU A 242 37.60 -81.43 1.05
C LEU A 242 37.12 -82.88 0.85
N ARG A 243 35.80 -83.09 0.89
CA ARG A 243 35.14 -84.39 0.66
C ARG A 243 35.07 -84.79 -0.82
N GLY A 244 35.36 -83.88 -1.75
CA GLY A 244 35.20 -84.11 -3.18
C GLY A 244 33.75 -84.13 -3.66
N ALA A 245 32.83 -83.50 -2.92
CA ALA A 245 31.41 -83.40 -3.27
C ALA A 245 31.12 -82.31 -4.32
N VAL A 246 32.06 -81.39 -4.56
CA VAL A 246 31.94 -80.32 -5.56
C VAL A 246 32.35 -80.83 -6.95
N PRO A 247 31.49 -80.73 -7.98
CA PRO A 247 31.85 -81.09 -9.35
C PRO A 247 33.04 -80.26 -9.87
N PRO A 248 34.02 -80.88 -10.57
CA PRO A 248 35.22 -80.18 -11.04
C PRO A 248 34.91 -79.05 -12.01
N GLU A 249 33.81 -79.14 -12.77
CA GLU A 249 33.35 -78.12 -13.71
C GLU A 249 33.04 -76.77 -13.04
N ARG A 250 32.69 -76.77 -11.75
CA ARG A 250 32.45 -75.53 -10.99
C ARG A 250 33.75 -74.80 -10.64
N LEU A 251 34.89 -75.48 -10.66
CA LEU A 251 36.19 -74.95 -10.24
C LEU A 251 37.16 -74.77 -11.44
N ALA A 252 37.02 -75.60 -12.47
CA ALA A 252 37.91 -75.62 -13.63
C ALA A 252 37.94 -74.28 -14.37
N GLY A 253 39.15 -73.76 -14.62
CA GLY A 253 39.37 -72.53 -15.37
C GLY A 253 38.86 -71.24 -14.70
N ARG A 254 38.38 -71.31 -13.44
CA ARG A 254 37.89 -70.17 -12.65
C ARG A 254 38.93 -69.69 -11.64
N TYR A 255 38.79 -68.44 -11.19
CA TYR A 255 39.51 -67.94 -10.02
C TYR A 255 38.87 -68.48 -8.75
N VAL A 256 39.64 -69.17 -7.93
CA VAL A 256 39.15 -69.78 -6.69
C VAL A 256 39.70 -69.00 -5.50
N LEU A 257 38.81 -68.40 -4.70
CA LEU A 257 39.16 -67.66 -3.49
C LEU A 257 38.77 -68.48 -2.27
N VAL A 258 39.73 -68.87 -1.44
CA VAL A 258 39.49 -69.58 -0.18
C VAL A 258 39.58 -68.59 0.96
N GLY A 259 38.54 -68.46 1.77
CA GLY A 259 38.54 -67.49 2.87
C GLY A 259 37.38 -67.65 3.83
N MET A 260 37.43 -66.87 4.91
CA MET A 260 36.51 -66.97 6.04
C MET A 260 35.15 -66.33 5.74
N THR A 261 34.08 -67.07 6.03
CA THR A 261 32.68 -66.60 5.92
C THR A 261 31.83 -67.00 7.13
N ALA A 262 32.37 -67.84 8.01
CA ALA A 262 31.75 -68.30 9.25
C ALA A 262 31.47 -67.13 10.20
N THR A 263 30.38 -67.23 10.95
CA THR A 263 29.93 -66.15 11.84
C THR A 263 30.89 -66.02 13.02
N GLY A 264 31.42 -64.81 13.26
CA GLY A 264 32.36 -64.55 14.36
C GLY A 264 33.79 -65.04 14.12
N LEU A 265 34.07 -65.56 12.92
CA LEU A 265 35.41 -65.93 12.46
C LEU A 265 35.74 -65.17 11.17
N GLY A 266 36.73 -64.27 11.23
CA GLY A 266 37.28 -63.55 10.08
C GLY A 266 36.77 -62.12 9.95
N ASP A 267 37.34 -61.40 8.99
CA ASP A 267 37.05 -59.98 8.79
C ASP A 267 35.76 -59.79 8.00
N THR A 268 34.83 -59.02 8.58
CA THR A 268 33.60 -58.58 7.90
C THR A 268 33.58 -57.07 7.80
N VAL A 269 33.25 -56.54 6.62
CA VAL A 269 33.27 -55.09 6.36
C VAL A 269 31.92 -54.59 5.85
N ALA A 270 31.58 -53.35 6.19
CA ALA A 270 30.39 -52.70 5.67
C ALA A 270 30.64 -52.26 4.21
N THR A 271 29.71 -52.57 3.31
CA THR A 271 29.80 -52.21 1.88
C THR A 271 28.59 -51.37 1.45
N PRO A 272 28.70 -50.58 0.36
CA PRO A 272 27.64 -49.68 -0.11
C PRO A 272 26.30 -50.35 -0.38
N VAL A 273 26.34 -51.63 -0.78
CA VAL A 273 25.17 -52.44 -1.15
C VAL A 273 24.49 -53.09 0.06
N ASN A 274 25.04 -52.96 1.27
CA ASN A 274 24.47 -53.57 2.47
C ASN A 274 24.65 -52.76 3.76
N ARG A 275 24.42 -51.46 3.70
CA ARG A 275 24.64 -50.57 4.86
C ARG A 275 23.74 -50.87 6.08
N GLN A 276 22.68 -51.67 5.93
CA GLN A 276 21.66 -51.95 6.98
C GLN A 276 21.51 -53.44 7.35
N HIS A 277 22.10 -54.38 6.60
CA HIS A 277 22.08 -55.82 6.93
C HIS A 277 23.51 -56.40 6.93
N HIS A 278 23.67 -57.61 7.44
CA HIS A 278 24.92 -58.38 7.66
C HIS A 278 26.18 -57.89 6.91
N ALA A 279 27.27 -57.61 7.63
CA ALA A 279 28.55 -57.21 7.03
C ALA A 279 29.04 -58.24 5.99
N MET A 280 29.70 -57.76 4.93
CA MET A 280 30.20 -58.61 3.85
C MET A 280 31.51 -59.28 4.27
N PRO A 281 31.69 -60.61 4.09
CA PRO A 281 32.96 -61.27 4.36
C PRO A 281 34.10 -60.71 3.49
N GLY A 282 35.29 -60.55 4.05
CA GLY A 282 36.48 -60.00 3.34
C GLY A 282 36.78 -60.73 2.02
N VAL A 283 36.69 -62.06 2.02
CA VAL A 283 36.88 -62.89 0.82
C VAL A 283 35.89 -62.57 -0.31
N GLU A 284 34.67 -62.15 0.01
CA GLU A 284 33.67 -61.74 -0.98
C GLU A 284 33.96 -60.33 -1.53
N VAL A 285 34.49 -59.43 -0.69
CA VAL A 285 34.98 -58.12 -1.15
C VAL A 285 36.16 -58.28 -2.11
N LEU A 286 37.07 -59.22 -1.83
CA LEU A 286 38.17 -59.58 -2.72
C LEU A 286 37.65 -60.12 -4.06
N ALA A 287 36.60 -60.93 -4.05
CA ALA A 287 35.95 -61.42 -5.26
C ALA A 287 35.33 -60.28 -6.10
N HIS A 288 34.65 -59.32 -5.46
CA HIS A 288 34.14 -58.12 -6.14
C HIS A 288 35.26 -57.23 -6.69
N THR A 289 36.37 -57.13 -5.97
CA THR A 289 37.55 -56.37 -6.39
C THR A 289 38.22 -57.01 -7.61
N LEU A 290 38.40 -58.34 -7.58
CA LEU A 290 38.89 -59.11 -8.72
C LEU A 290 37.97 -58.97 -9.94
N HIS A 291 36.66 -59.04 -9.74
CA HIS A 291 35.68 -58.82 -10.81
C HIS A 291 35.80 -57.41 -11.40
N THR A 292 35.94 -56.37 -10.56
CA THR A 292 36.11 -54.98 -10.99
C THR A 292 37.38 -54.82 -11.84
N LEU A 293 38.50 -55.41 -11.40
CA LEU A 293 39.77 -55.35 -12.13
C LEU A 293 39.72 -56.09 -13.48
N ARG A 294 39.01 -57.23 -13.53
CA ARG A 294 38.89 -58.06 -14.74
C ARG A 294 37.91 -57.48 -15.76
N SER A 295 36.79 -56.92 -15.31
CA SER A 295 35.75 -56.36 -16.18
C SER A 295 36.04 -54.92 -16.63
N GLY A 296 36.82 -54.16 -15.85
CA GLY A 296 37.01 -52.72 -16.05
C GLY A 296 35.77 -51.90 -15.69
N ASP A 297 34.73 -52.56 -15.19
CA ASP A 297 33.47 -51.95 -14.79
C ASP A 297 33.64 -51.29 -13.41
N THR A 298 34.03 -50.02 -13.42
CA THR A 298 34.17 -49.21 -12.21
C THR A 298 33.45 -47.88 -12.39
N VAL A 299 33.30 -47.15 -11.28
CA VAL A 299 32.72 -45.81 -11.29
C VAL A 299 33.83 -44.79 -11.48
N ARG A 300 33.72 -43.96 -12.52
CA ARG A 300 34.52 -42.75 -12.69
C ARG A 300 33.83 -41.57 -12.01
N PRO A 301 34.34 -41.06 -10.87
CA PRO A 301 33.86 -39.80 -10.34
C PRO A 301 34.31 -38.65 -11.25
N LEU A 302 33.44 -37.64 -11.44
CA LEU A 302 33.87 -36.37 -12.04
C LEU A 302 34.94 -35.72 -11.15
N SER A 303 35.88 -35.01 -11.78
CA SER A 303 36.83 -34.20 -11.03
C SER A 303 36.09 -33.13 -10.21
N PRO A 304 36.67 -32.66 -9.08
CA PRO A 304 36.03 -31.63 -8.26
C PRO A 304 35.65 -30.37 -9.05
N LEU A 305 36.47 -30.01 -10.05
CA LEU A 305 36.21 -28.86 -10.92
C LEU A 305 35.04 -29.14 -11.89
N GLU A 306 35.00 -30.30 -12.54
CA GLU A 306 33.88 -30.69 -13.43
C GLU A 306 32.55 -30.77 -12.66
N GLY A 307 32.57 -31.36 -11.46
CA GLY A 307 31.39 -31.43 -10.59
C GLY A 307 30.91 -30.05 -10.13
N ALA A 308 31.84 -29.15 -9.79
CA ALA A 308 31.52 -27.79 -9.37
C ALA A 308 30.98 -26.93 -10.53
N THR A 309 31.59 -27.01 -11.72
CA THR A 309 31.10 -26.29 -12.91
C THR A 309 29.74 -26.79 -13.34
N LEU A 310 29.51 -28.11 -13.36
CA LEU A 310 28.20 -28.69 -13.66
C LEU A 310 27.13 -28.24 -12.66
N SER A 311 27.44 -28.28 -11.36
CA SER A 311 26.51 -27.84 -10.31
C SER A 311 26.15 -26.36 -10.46
N ALA A 312 27.14 -25.50 -10.68
CA ALA A 312 26.90 -24.07 -10.90
C ALA A 312 26.08 -23.81 -12.18
N ALA A 313 26.40 -24.48 -13.28
CA ALA A 313 25.67 -24.35 -14.55
C ALA A 313 24.20 -24.77 -14.41
N LEU A 314 23.92 -25.86 -13.70
CA LEU A 314 22.56 -26.32 -13.44
C LEU A 314 21.77 -25.36 -12.52
N VAL A 315 22.42 -24.68 -11.56
CA VAL A 315 21.77 -23.63 -10.75
C VAL A 315 21.41 -22.43 -11.63
N LEU A 316 22.32 -21.99 -12.49
CA LEU A 316 22.07 -20.89 -13.42
C LEU A 316 20.93 -21.22 -14.40
N ALA A 317 20.92 -22.44 -14.93
CA ALA A 317 19.84 -22.91 -15.80
C ALA A 317 18.48 -22.93 -15.08
N LEU A 318 18.45 -23.39 -13.81
CA LEU A 318 17.24 -23.38 -12.99
C LEU A 318 16.73 -21.94 -12.77
N LEU A 319 17.61 -21.02 -12.38
CA LEU A 319 17.24 -19.63 -12.11
C LEU A 319 16.82 -18.88 -13.38
N ALA A 320 17.47 -19.14 -14.51
CA ALA A 320 17.04 -18.62 -15.81
C ALA A 320 15.64 -19.15 -16.20
N GLY A 321 15.34 -20.41 -15.89
CA GLY A 321 14.00 -20.99 -16.07
C GLY A 321 12.95 -20.36 -15.17
N ILE A 322 13.28 -20.14 -13.88
CA ILE A 322 12.43 -19.43 -12.92
C ILE A 322 12.15 -18.00 -13.37
N GLU A 323 13.18 -17.29 -13.85
CA GLU A 323 13.04 -15.92 -14.35
C GLU A 323 12.14 -15.86 -15.60
N ARG A 324 12.28 -16.82 -16.53
CA ARG A 324 11.44 -16.92 -17.73
C ARG A 324 9.97 -17.23 -17.42
N LEU A 325 9.69 -18.06 -16.42
CA LEU A 325 8.32 -18.45 -16.05
C LEU A 325 7.64 -17.41 -15.13
N GLY A 326 8.39 -16.45 -14.60
CA GLY A 326 7.86 -15.40 -13.72
C GLY A 326 7.32 -15.95 -12.38
N ALA A 327 6.45 -15.17 -11.72
CA ALA A 327 5.92 -15.48 -10.38
C ALA A 327 4.92 -16.63 -10.32
N GLY A 328 4.62 -17.24 -11.45
CA GLY A 328 3.53 -18.20 -11.55
C GLY A 328 3.81 -19.48 -10.78
N ARG A 329 2.77 -20.31 -10.65
CA ARG A 329 2.90 -21.70 -10.17
C ARG A 329 3.97 -22.47 -10.95
N GLY A 330 4.19 -22.12 -12.23
CA GLY A 330 5.22 -22.71 -13.08
C GLY A 330 6.65 -22.60 -12.53
N ALA A 331 7.04 -21.47 -11.93
CA ALA A 331 8.38 -21.32 -11.35
C ALA A 331 8.58 -22.21 -10.11
N LEU A 332 7.55 -22.34 -9.28
CA LEU A 332 7.56 -23.26 -8.13
C LEU A 332 7.61 -24.72 -8.58
N VAL A 333 6.78 -25.09 -9.57
CA VAL A 333 6.77 -26.44 -10.16
C VAL A 333 8.13 -26.78 -10.79
N LEU A 334 8.76 -25.83 -11.48
CA LEU A 334 10.11 -26.02 -12.02
C LEU A 334 11.14 -26.22 -10.90
N ALA A 335 11.13 -25.37 -9.87
CA ALA A 335 12.05 -25.48 -8.74
C ALA A 335 11.92 -26.83 -8.03
N VAL A 336 10.71 -27.22 -7.65
CA VAL A 336 10.43 -28.48 -6.95
C VAL A 336 10.67 -29.69 -7.86
N GLY A 337 10.22 -29.63 -9.13
CA GLY A 337 10.35 -30.72 -10.09
C GLY A 337 11.78 -30.94 -10.59
N SER A 338 12.64 -29.92 -10.57
CA SER A 338 14.04 -30.04 -10.96
C SER A 338 14.84 -30.95 -10.03
N VAL A 339 14.50 -30.98 -8.73
CA VAL A 339 15.25 -31.76 -7.72
C VAL A 339 15.22 -33.27 -8.00
N PRO A 340 14.06 -33.93 -8.09
CA PRO A 340 14.00 -35.35 -8.42
C PRO A 340 14.53 -35.63 -9.83
N LEU A 341 14.38 -34.70 -10.78
CA LEU A 341 14.93 -34.84 -12.13
C LEU A 341 16.45 -34.93 -12.12
N VAL A 342 17.15 -33.98 -11.48
CA VAL A 342 18.63 -33.97 -11.42
C VAL A 342 19.17 -35.12 -10.59
N VAL A 343 18.50 -35.48 -9.48
CA VAL A 343 18.84 -36.69 -8.72
C VAL A 343 18.69 -37.94 -9.61
N GLY A 344 17.59 -38.06 -10.36
CA GLY A 344 17.36 -39.16 -11.29
C GLY A 344 18.43 -39.23 -12.40
N ILE A 345 18.83 -38.09 -12.97
CA ILE A 345 19.89 -38.02 -13.99
C ILE A 345 21.25 -38.45 -13.39
N SER A 346 21.57 -38.05 -12.17
CA SER A 346 22.77 -38.50 -11.44
C SER A 346 22.77 -40.01 -11.18
N LEU A 347 21.62 -40.56 -10.74
CA LEU A 347 21.47 -42.00 -10.52
C LEU A 347 21.55 -42.81 -11.81
N ALA A 348 21.00 -42.29 -12.93
CA ALA A 348 21.13 -42.92 -14.24
C ALA A 348 22.58 -42.92 -14.74
N ALA A 349 23.31 -41.82 -14.55
CA ALA A 349 24.72 -41.74 -14.88
C ALA A 349 25.58 -42.70 -14.05
N LEU A 350 25.24 -42.89 -12.76
CA LEU A 350 25.89 -43.90 -11.92
C LEU A 350 25.73 -45.31 -12.46
N GLY A 351 24.54 -45.62 -13.02
CA GLY A 351 24.28 -46.86 -13.75
C GLY A 351 25.23 -47.03 -14.95
N ALA A 352 25.48 -45.95 -15.68
CA ALA A 352 26.41 -45.89 -16.81
C ALA A 352 27.91 -45.81 -16.41
N GLY A 353 28.24 -45.82 -15.12
CA GLY A 353 29.62 -45.78 -14.63
C GLY A 353 30.22 -44.39 -14.40
N VAL A 354 29.42 -43.32 -14.49
CA VAL A 354 29.86 -41.94 -14.21
C VAL A 354 29.18 -41.42 -12.95
N TRP A 355 29.94 -40.84 -12.02
CA TRP A 355 29.39 -40.33 -10.77
C TRP A 355 29.63 -38.83 -10.59
N TRP A 356 28.57 -38.11 -10.26
CA TRP A 356 28.62 -36.76 -9.69
C TRP A 356 27.58 -36.62 -8.59
N SER A 357 27.91 -35.86 -7.54
CA SER A 357 26.95 -35.60 -6.48
C SER A 357 25.91 -34.56 -6.92
N PRO A 358 24.60 -34.84 -6.79
CA PRO A 358 23.56 -33.84 -7.01
C PRO A 358 23.33 -32.94 -5.79
N VAL A 359 23.97 -33.20 -4.64
CA VAL A 359 23.68 -32.52 -3.38
C VAL A 359 24.10 -31.04 -3.36
N PRO A 360 25.32 -30.64 -3.80
CA PRO A 360 25.70 -29.22 -3.86
C PRO A 360 24.73 -28.37 -4.66
N TRP A 361 24.32 -28.88 -5.83
CA TRP A 361 23.29 -28.26 -6.66
C TRP A 361 21.93 -28.24 -5.94
N GLY A 362 21.51 -29.36 -5.34
CA GLY A 362 20.21 -29.49 -4.66
C GLY A 362 20.04 -28.49 -3.52
N LEU A 363 21.08 -28.27 -2.70
CA LEU A 363 21.05 -27.26 -1.63
C LEU A 363 20.86 -25.84 -2.18
N ALA A 364 21.55 -25.49 -3.26
CA ALA A 364 21.37 -24.20 -3.92
C ALA A 364 19.99 -24.09 -4.60
N ALA A 365 19.48 -25.17 -5.18
CA ALA A 365 18.17 -25.23 -5.82
C ALA A 365 17.02 -25.02 -4.82
N VAL A 366 17.11 -25.59 -3.61
CA VAL A 366 16.12 -25.37 -2.54
C VAL A 366 16.08 -23.89 -2.13
N LEU A 367 17.21 -23.20 -2.11
CA LEU A 367 17.30 -21.78 -1.80
C LEU A 367 16.95 -20.87 -2.99
N ALA A 368 16.96 -21.40 -4.22
CA ALA A 368 16.76 -20.63 -5.44
C ALA A 368 15.39 -19.93 -5.46
N TYR A 369 14.31 -20.67 -5.26
CA TYR A 369 12.96 -20.10 -5.32
C TYR A 369 12.69 -19.10 -4.17
N PRO A 370 12.97 -19.40 -2.88
CA PRO A 370 12.76 -18.45 -1.79
C PRO A 370 13.56 -17.15 -1.96
N LEU A 371 14.85 -17.23 -2.33
CA LEU A 371 15.70 -16.04 -2.47
C LEU A 371 15.33 -15.21 -3.70
N TRP A 372 14.99 -15.88 -4.81
CA TRP A 372 14.49 -15.20 -6.00
C TRP A 372 13.15 -14.50 -5.71
N SER A 373 12.22 -15.20 -5.04
CA SER A 373 10.91 -14.65 -4.66
C SER A 373 11.05 -13.47 -3.70
N TRP A 374 11.92 -13.59 -2.69
CA TRP A 374 12.24 -12.50 -1.77
C TRP A 374 12.73 -11.26 -2.52
N ARG A 375 13.73 -11.42 -3.38
CA ARG A 375 14.34 -10.28 -4.10
C ARG A 375 13.35 -9.62 -5.06
N ARG A 376 12.51 -10.42 -5.70
CA ARG A 376 11.43 -9.91 -6.56
C ARG A 376 10.37 -9.17 -5.76
N LEU A 377 9.97 -9.69 -4.60
CA LEU A 377 9.04 -9.02 -3.70
C LEU A 377 9.61 -7.67 -3.22
N GLN A 378 10.89 -7.64 -2.88
CA GLN A 378 11.55 -6.42 -2.45
C GLN A 378 11.56 -5.35 -3.55
N GLN A 379 11.80 -5.73 -4.81
CA GLN A 379 11.68 -4.81 -5.93
C GLN A 379 10.26 -4.33 -6.19
N ALA A 380 9.25 -5.19 -6.02
CA ALA A 380 7.86 -4.79 -6.17
C ALA A 380 7.47 -3.77 -5.09
N VAL A 381 7.98 -3.93 -3.87
CA VAL A 381 7.80 -2.98 -2.77
C VAL A 381 8.55 -1.68 -3.04
N ASP A 382 9.82 -1.73 -3.44
CA ASP A 382 10.61 -0.52 -3.75
C ASP A 382 9.97 0.28 -4.91
N ALA A 383 9.34 -0.41 -5.88
CA ALA A 383 8.59 0.23 -6.96
C ALA A 383 7.32 0.90 -6.46
N LEU A 384 6.57 0.26 -5.55
CA LEU A 384 5.39 0.84 -4.91
C LEU A 384 5.75 2.06 -4.05
N ASP A 385 6.84 1.98 -3.28
CA ASP A 385 7.33 3.09 -2.45
C ASP A 385 7.72 4.30 -3.32
N ALA A 386 8.33 4.06 -4.49
CA ALA A 386 8.63 5.12 -5.45
C ALA A 386 7.36 5.77 -6.02
N GLU A 387 6.30 4.99 -6.23
CA GLU A 387 5.00 5.48 -6.74
C GLU A 387 4.24 6.27 -5.66
N ILE A 388 4.26 5.81 -4.40
CA ILE A 388 3.71 6.55 -3.25
C ILE A 388 4.46 7.86 -3.02
N GLY A 389 5.80 7.85 -3.13
CA GLY A 389 6.62 9.05 -3.01
C GLY A 389 6.30 10.13 -4.06
N LEU A 390 5.85 9.73 -5.25
CA LEU A 390 5.41 10.65 -6.30
C LEU A 390 4.03 11.27 -6.03
N LEU A 391 3.19 10.66 -5.18
CA LEU A 391 1.87 11.20 -4.80
C LEU A 391 1.94 12.26 -3.68
N GLY A 392 3.03 12.28 -2.91
CA GLY A 392 3.22 13.21 -1.78
C GLY A 392 3.26 14.70 -2.14
N PRO A 393 3.90 15.15 -3.24
CA PRO A 393 3.99 16.58 -3.57
C PRO A 393 2.80 17.15 -4.37
N GLU A 394 1.90 16.33 -4.94
CA GLU A 394 0.72 16.83 -5.68
C GLU A 394 -0.51 17.11 -4.80
N ALA A 395 -0.56 16.54 -3.58
CA ALA A 395 -1.63 16.78 -2.62
C ALA A 395 -1.26 17.94 -1.66
N GLY A 396 -1.31 19.18 -2.17
CA GLY A 396 -1.06 20.42 -1.41
C GLY A 396 -2.10 20.77 -0.33
N LEU A 397 -2.45 19.83 0.56
CA LEU A 397 -3.40 20.02 1.67
C LEU A 397 -2.86 19.39 2.97
N SER A 398 -1.73 19.88 3.47
CA SER A 398 -1.39 19.87 4.92
C SER A 398 -0.08 20.64 5.21
N PRO A 399 -0.08 21.66 6.08
CA PRO A 399 1.14 22.17 6.69
C PRO A 399 1.51 21.26 7.87
N GLY A 400 2.33 20.25 7.59
CA GLY A 400 2.87 19.34 8.61
C GLY A 400 3.98 18.50 8.00
N ALA A 401 5.22 18.93 8.18
CA ALA A 401 6.40 18.30 7.60
C ALA A 401 6.48 16.80 7.97
N PRO A 402 6.84 15.90 7.03
CA PRO A 402 7.18 14.54 7.39
C PRO A 402 8.56 14.57 8.09
N ALA A 403 8.58 14.17 9.36
CA ALA A 403 9.83 13.93 10.07
C ALA A 403 10.65 12.84 9.36
N PRO A 404 11.99 12.95 9.29
CA PRO A 404 12.83 11.93 8.68
C PRO A 404 12.75 10.63 9.49
N LEU A 405 12.31 9.55 8.86
CA LEU A 405 12.13 8.24 9.48
C LEU A 405 13.48 7.66 9.96
N PRO A 406 13.58 7.20 11.22
CA PRO A 406 14.75 6.47 11.69
C PRO A 406 14.83 5.08 11.05
N SER A 407 16.01 4.75 10.54
CA SER A 407 16.37 3.49 9.93
C SER A 407 16.56 2.36 10.95
N ARG A 408 15.47 1.73 11.45
CA ARG A 408 15.60 0.41 12.11
C ARG A 408 14.57 -0.61 11.63
N ARG A 409 15.13 -1.64 10.99
CA ARG A 409 14.60 -2.83 10.27
C ARG A 409 13.47 -3.66 10.90
N ARG A 410 12.78 -3.27 11.98
CA ARG A 410 11.77 -4.14 12.64
C ARG A 410 10.31 -3.83 12.33
N ASP A 411 9.97 -2.60 11.94
CA ASP A 411 8.56 -2.20 11.72
C ASP A 411 8.23 -1.82 10.28
N ALA A 412 8.90 -2.41 9.29
CA ALA A 412 8.60 -2.11 7.89
C ALA A 412 7.15 -2.48 7.52
N LEU A 413 6.58 -3.55 8.09
CA LEU A 413 5.19 -3.95 7.79
C LEU A 413 4.16 -3.08 8.52
N ALA A 414 4.42 -2.71 9.78
CA ALA A 414 3.55 -1.82 10.54
C ALA A 414 3.51 -0.42 9.89
N LEU A 415 4.67 0.14 9.57
CA LEU A 415 4.78 1.41 8.85
C LEU A 415 4.08 1.36 7.47
N ARG A 416 4.02 0.20 6.82
CA ARG A 416 3.32 0.01 5.53
C ARG A 416 1.81 -0.10 5.66
N LEU A 417 1.31 -0.82 6.68
CA LEU A 417 -0.11 -0.85 6.99
C LEU A 417 -0.60 0.53 7.43
N ASP A 418 0.22 1.25 8.21
CA ASP A 418 -0.09 2.61 8.64
C ASP A 418 -0.08 3.58 7.47
N ALA A 419 0.87 3.48 6.53
CA ALA A 419 0.87 4.31 5.32
C ALA A 419 -0.34 4.02 4.42
N LEU A 420 -0.73 2.75 4.27
CA LEU A 420 -1.87 2.36 3.44
C LEU A 420 -3.19 2.79 4.10
N HIS A 421 -3.34 2.61 5.41
CA HIS A 421 -4.47 3.14 6.17
C HIS A 421 -4.51 4.67 6.10
N ALA A 422 -3.39 5.37 6.30
CA ALA A 422 -3.32 6.82 6.19
C ALA A 422 -3.69 7.31 4.79
N ALA A 423 -3.24 6.65 3.72
CA ALA A 423 -3.63 7.00 2.35
C ALA A 423 -5.13 6.76 2.11
N THR A 424 -5.66 5.62 2.57
CA THR A 424 -7.09 5.28 2.41
C THR A 424 -7.98 6.23 3.20
N ASP A 425 -7.57 6.58 4.41
CA ASP A 425 -8.25 7.52 5.28
C ASP A 425 -8.14 8.95 4.74
N THR A 426 -7.02 9.32 4.12
CA THR A 426 -6.88 10.61 3.43
C THR A 426 -7.83 10.70 2.25
N VAL A 427 -7.92 9.66 1.40
CA VAL A 427 -8.86 9.65 0.26
C VAL A 427 -10.31 9.68 0.73
N ARG A 428 -10.67 8.90 1.75
CA ARG A 428 -12.02 8.90 2.33
C ARG A 428 -12.35 10.24 3.00
N SER A 429 -11.41 10.82 3.73
CA SER A 429 -11.58 12.11 4.41
C SER A 429 -11.68 13.24 3.40
N ALA A 430 -10.87 13.23 2.33
CA ALA A 430 -11.00 14.19 1.24
C ALA A 430 -12.35 14.07 0.52
N ARG A 431 -12.82 12.84 0.25
CA ARG A 431 -14.14 12.62 -0.37
C ARG A 431 -15.28 13.06 0.54
N ARG A 432 -15.21 12.76 1.84
CA ARG A 432 -16.19 13.25 2.83
C ARG A 432 -16.15 14.76 2.94
N PHE A 433 -14.97 15.35 3.12
CA PHE A 433 -14.79 16.80 3.19
C PHE A 433 -15.34 17.50 1.94
N LEU A 434 -15.05 17.01 0.73
CA LEU A 434 -15.61 17.56 -0.50
C LEU A 434 -17.13 17.42 -0.57
N SER A 435 -17.68 16.28 -0.16
CA SER A 435 -19.14 16.06 -0.10
C SER A 435 -19.82 16.98 0.91
N ASP A 436 -19.24 17.12 2.10
CA ASP A 436 -19.74 17.97 3.19
C ASP A 436 -19.59 19.45 2.83
N ALA A 437 -18.48 19.84 2.20
CA ALA A 437 -18.27 21.19 1.69
C ALA A 437 -19.29 21.52 0.60
N LEU A 438 -19.53 20.63 -0.38
CA LEU A 438 -20.53 20.83 -1.42
C LEU A 438 -21.96 20.91 -0.85
N ALA A 439 -22.28 20.09 0.17
CA ALA A 439 -23.56 20.12 0.86
C ALA A 439 -23.75 21.40 1.71
N GLY A 440 -22.68 21.93 2.29
CA GLY A 440 -22.68 23.13 3.12
C GLY A 440 -22.52 24.45 2.35
N LEU A 441 -22.32 24.42 1.03
CA LEU A 441 -22.24 25.64 0.23
C LEU A 441 -23.57 26.41 0.31
N PRO A 442 -23.55 27.73 0.55
CA PRO A 442 -24.76 28.54 0.68
C PRO A 442 -25.40 28.91 -0.67
N THR A 443 -24.90 28.36 -1.78
CA THR A 443 -25.40 28.60 -3.14
C THR A 443 -25.74 27.29 -3.82
N ALA A 444 -26.80 27.30 -4.62
CA ALA A 444 -27.17 26.14 -5.43
C ALA A 444 -26.07 25.89 -6.48
N MET A 445 -25.58 24.65 -6.57
CA MET A 445 -24.48 24.25 -7.45
C MET A 445 -24.76 22.90 -8.09
N ALA A 446 -24.48 22.82 -9.39
CA ALA A 446 -24.51 21.58 -10.16
C ALA A 446 -23.22 21.43 -10.99
N VAL A 447 -22.73 20.20 -11.13
CA VAL A 447 -21.63 19.82 -12.00
C VAL A 447 -22.20 18.97 -13.12
N THR A 448 -21.90 19.31 -14.38
CA THR A 448 -22.38 18.55 -15.54
C THR A 448 -21.24 17.99 -16.37
N ASP A 449 -21.57 17.04 -17.26
CA ASP A 449 -20.68 16.62 -18.34
C ASP A 449 -20.61 17.69 -19.46
N GLU A 450 -19.89 17.35 -20.54
CA GLU A 450 -19.70 18.21 -21.72
C GLU A 450 -21.02 18.55 -22.45
N ARG A 451 -22.09 17.79 -22.24
CA ARG A 451 -23.40 17.94 -22.89
C ARG A 451 -24.48 18.55 -21.98
N GLY A 452 -24.13 18.93 -20.75
CA GLY A 452 -25.06 19.51 -19.78
C GLY A 452 -25.83 18.49 -18.94
N ARG A 453 -25.44 17.22 -18.93
CA ARG A 453 -26.05 16.20 -18.06
C ARG A 453 -25.48 16.29 -16.64
N VAL A 454 -26.34 16.41 -15.64
CA VAL A 454 -25.91 16.58 -14.24
C VAL A 454 -25.19 15.32 -13.73
N LEU A 455 -23.99 15.50 -13.19
CA LEU A 455 -23.16 14.46 -12.56
C LEU A 455 -23.24 14.55 -11.03
N LEU A 456 -23.33 15.76 -10.51
CA LEU A 456 -23.35 16.03 -9.07
C LEU A 456 -24.10 17.34 -8.82
N ALA A 457 -24.91 17.40 -7.77
CA ALA A 457 -25.56 18.63 -7.33
C ALA A 457 -25.68 18.66 -5.81
N ASN A 458 -25.77 19.86 -5.22
CA ASN A 458 -26.04 20.01 -3.80
C ASN A 458 -27.55 20.12 -3.50
N ALA A 459 -27.92 20.03 -2.21
CA ALA A 459 -29.32 20.04 -1.79
C ALA A 459 -30.04 21.34 -2.19
N LEU A 460 -29.35 22.48 -2.18
CA LEU A 460 -29.92 23.76 -2.61
C LEU A 460 -30.27 23.77 -4.11
N ALA A 461 -29.47 23.13 -4.97
CA ALA A 461 -29.79 22.99 -6.38
C ALA A 461 -31.03 22.11 -6.60
N ALA A 462 -31.16 21.00 -5.86
CA ALA A 462 -32.36 20.18 -5.93
C ALA A 462 -33.63 20.93 -5.48
N GLN A 463 -33.53 21.70 -4.39
CA GLN A 463 -34.63 22.55 -3.92
C GLN A 463 -35.02 23.64 -4.92
N LEU A 464 -34.04 24.24 -5.62
CA LEU A 464 -34.29 25.26 -6.64
C LEU A 464 -35.19 24.74 -7.78
N PHE A 465 -35.03 23.46 -8.12
CA PHE A 465 -35.79 22.78 -9.18
C PHE A 465 -36.88 21.85 -8.64
N GLU A 466 -37.33 22.04 -7.40
CA GLU A 466 -38.44 21.31 -6.78
C GLU A 466 -38.26 19.78 -6.70
N LEU A 467 -37.03 19.32 -6.51
CA LEU A 467 -36.70 17.90 -6.30
C LEU A 467 -36.57 17.58 -4.80
N ASP A 468 -37.05 16.41 -4.38
CA ASP A 468 -37.06 15.97 -2.98
C ASP A 468 -35.65 15.71 -2.42
N ARG A 469 -34.74 15.16 -3.24
CA ARG A 469 -33.35 14.86 -2.83
C ARG A 469 -32.33 15.26 -3.89
N ALA A 470 -31.14 15.65 -3.43
CA ALA A 470 -29.99 15.91 -4.30
C ALA A 470 -29.57 14.69 -5.14
N GLU A 471 -29.90 13.48 -4.68
CA GLU A 471 -29.62 12.21 -5.37
C GLU A 471 -30.51 11.98 -6.60
N ASP A 472 -31.61 12.73 -6.74
CA ASP A 472 -32.55 12.60 -7.86
C ASP A 472 -32.14 13.46 -9.08
N MET A 473 -31.18 14.36 -8.88
CA MET A 473 -30.71 15.31 -9.89
C MET A 473 -29.69 14.73 -10.89
N PRO A 474 -28.73 13.87 -10.48
CA PRO A 474 -27.79 13.23 -11.41
C PRO A 474 -28.49 12.47 -12.54
N GLY A 475 -28.13 12.79 -13.79
CA GLY A 475 -28.70 12.20 -15.00
C GLY A 475 -29.76 13.06 -15.70
N LEU A 476 -30.28 14.12 -15.04
CA LEU A 476 -31.13 15.12 -15.68
C LEU A 476 -30.32 16.04 -16.61
N GLU A 477 -31.01 16.63 -17.59
CA GLU A 477 -30.41 17.62 -18.50
C GLU A 477 -30.62 19.02 -17.95
N LEU A 478 -29.52 19.67 -17.56
CA LEU A 478 -29.55 21.03 -17.00
C LEU A 478 -30.10 22.09 -17.98
N PRO A 479 -29.86 22.02 -19.32
CA PRO A 479 -30.48 22.94 -20.27
C PRO A 479 -32.01 23.00 -20.16
N GLY A 480 -32.68 21.86 -20.00
CA GLY A 480 -34.15 21.80 -19.84
C GLY A 480 -34.65 22.42 -18.53
N LEU A 481 -33.82 22.46 -17.49
CA LEU A 481 -34.13 23.11 -16.22
C LEU A 481 -33.90 24.63 -16.27
N LEU A 482 -33.05 25.11 -17.18
CA LEU A 482 -32.70 26.53 -17.32
C LEU A 482 -33.76 27.35 -18.09
N VAL A 483 -34.78 26.72 -18.66
CA VAL A 483 -35.84 27.39 -19.45
C VAL A 483 -36.61 28.44 -18.64
N GLU A 484 -36.72 28.27 -17.31
CA GLU A 484 -37.37 29.24 -16.43
C GLU A 484 -36.55 30.53 -16.26
N PHE A 485 -35.25 30.53 -16.60
CA PHE A 485 -34.34 31.66 -16.43
C PHE A 485 -34.19 32.46 -17.74
N MET A 486 -34.82 33.62 -17.80
CA MET A 486 -34.73 34.55 -18.93
C MET A 486 -33.57 35.53 -18.75
N PRO A 487 -32.53 35.54 -19.61
CA PRO A 487 -31.43 36.50 -19.52
C PRO A 487 -31.91 37.96 -19.60
N VAL A 488 -31.33 38.84 -18.80
CA VAL A 488 -31.67 40.26 -18.78
C VAL A 488 -31.16 40.94 -20.08
N PRO A 489 -31.87 41.93 -20.66
CA PRO A 489 -31.41 42.63 -21.86
C PRO A 489 -29.99 43.22 -21.70
N GLY A 490 -29.06 42.82 -22.57
CA GLY A 490 -27.64 43.20 -22.50
C GLY A 490 -26.71 42.14 -21.89
N ALA A 491 -27.25 40.98 -21.46
CA ALA A 491 -26.44 39.85 -21.04
C ALA A 491 -25.56 39.30 -22.19
N PRO A 492 -24.37 38.76 -21.89
CA PRO A 492 -23.42 38.25 -22.89
C PRO A 492 -23.94 37.00 -23.63
N VAL A 493 -24.93 36.31 -23.08
CA VAL A 493 -25.55 35.11 -23.65
C VAL A 493 -27.07 35.28 -23.62
N THR A 494 -27.70 35.18 -24.79
CA THR A 494 -29.16 35.27 -24.95
C THR A 494 -29.88 33.92 -24.84
N GLU A 495 -29.18 32.82 -25.15
CA GLU A 495 -29.69 31.45 -25.01
C GLU A 495 -28.75 30.63 -24.12
N LEU A 496 -29.22 30.26 -22.93
CA LEU A 496 -28.40 29.53 -21.94
C LEU A 496 -27.98 28.14 -22.44
N GLU A 497 -28.78 27.51 -23.30
CA GLU A 497 -28.49 26.18 -23.86
C GLU A 497 -27.25 26.17 -24.77
N ALA A 498 -26.95 27.29 -25.43
CA ALA A 498 -25.80 27.42 -26.34
C ALA A 498 -24.45 27.25 -25.63
N ILE A 499 -24.40 27.42 -24.30
CA ILE A 499 -23.19 27.27 -23.48
C ILE A 499 -22.72 25.80 -23.47
N PHE A 500 -23.65 24.84 -23.55
CA PHE A 500 -23.37 23.41 -23.49
C PHE A 500 -23.16 22.78 -24.87
N GLN A 501 -23.25 23.56 -25.96
CA GLN A 501 -23.05 23.05 -27.31
C GLN A 501 -21.56 23.05 -27.69
N PRO A 502 -21.05 21.98 -28.35
CA PRO A 502 -19.64 21.90 -28.75
C PRO A 502 -19.32 22.90 -29.87
N GLY A 503 -18.64 23.99 -29.52
CA GLY A 503 -18.14 25.02 -30.45
C GLY A 503 -16.63 24.92 -30.73
N PRO A 504 -16.12 25.56 -31.80
CA PRO A 504 -14.70 25.51 -32.20
C PRO A 504 -13.75 26.32 -31.30
N THR A 505 -14.27 27.06 -30.32
CA THR A 505 -13.50 27.80 -29.31
C THR A 505 -13.87 27.31 -27.94
N ALA A 506 -12.88 27.01 -27.09
CA ALA A 506 -13.14 26.62 -25.70
C ALA A 506 -13.90 27.78 -25.01
N PRO A 507 -15.14 27.56 -24.56
CA PRO A 507 -15.93 28.64 -23.99
C PRO A 507 -15.29 29.09 -22.67
N ALA A 508 -14.96 30.39 -22.58
CA ALA A 508 -14.47 31.01 -21.36
C ALA A 508 -15.55 30.97 -20.27
N ALA A 509 -15.14 31.01 -19.00
CA ALA A 509 -16.09 31.13 -17.89
C ALA A 509 -17.01 32.34 -18.13
N CYS A 510 -18.33 32.13 -18.01
CA CYS A 510 -19.31 33.15 -18.30
C CYS A 510 -20.27 33.35 -17.12
N VAL A 511 -20.71 34.59 -16.97
CA VAL A 511 -21.66 34.99 -15.94
C VAL A 511 -22.87 35.58 -16.64
N VAL A 512 -24.05 35.04 -16.34
CA VAL A 512 -25.30 35.45 -16.96
C VAL A 512 -26.25 35.92 -15.87
N GLU A 513 -26.67 37.18 -15.97
CA GLU A 513 -27.78 37.69 -15.17
C GLU A 513 -29.08 37.26 -15.82
N ALA A 514 -29.89 36.52 -15.08
CA ALA A 514 -31.17 36.00 -15.55
C ALA A 514 -32.27 36.28 -14.53
N ARG A 515 -33.48 36.43 -15.04
CA ARG A 515 -34.68 36.59 -14.25
C ARG A 515 -35.60 35.40 -14.49
N ALA A 516 -36.00 34.76 -13.42
CA ALA A 516 -37.05 33.75 -13.42
C ALA A 516 -38.34 34.38 -12.89
N GLU A 517 -39.46 34.17 -13.60
CA GLU A 517 -40.74 34.78 -13.22
C GLU A 517 -41.17 34.43 -11.80
N ARG A 518 -40.96 33.17 -11.41
CA ARG A 518 -41.34 32.64 -10.09
C ARG A 518 -40.26 32.83 -9.02
N LEU A 519 -38.99 32.68 -9.41
CA LEU A 519 -37.88 32.61 -8.46
C LEU A 519 -37.20 33.98 -8.21
N GLY A 520 -37.34 34.94 -9.12
CA GLY A 520 -36.76 36.28 -8.98
C GLY A 520 -35.51 36.51 -9.84
N ASP A 521 -34.61 37.39 -9.37
CA ASP A 521 -33.40 37.77 -10.09
C ASP A 521 -32.21 36.91 -9.65
N PHE A 522 -31.53 36.25 -10.59
CA PHE A 522 -30.41 35.34 -10.33
C PHE A 522 -29.15 35.71 -11.13
N LEU A 523 -28.02 35.36 -10.55
CA LEU A 523 -26.71 35.34 -11.22
C LEU A 523 -26.30 33.89 -11.44
N LEU A 524 -26.18 33.49 -12.71
CA LEU A 524 -25.74 32.16 -13.13
C LEU A 524 -24.27 32.22 -13.53
N HIS A 525 -23.42 31.40 -12.93
CA HIS A 525 -21.99 31.36 -13.25
C HIS A 525 -21.60 29.99 -13.80
N PHE A 526 -21.12 29.97 -15.03
CA PHE A 526 -20.68 28.76 -15.74
C PHE A 526 -19.15 28.73 -15.83
N ALA A 527 -18.53 27.72 -15.24
CA ALA A 527 -17.08 27.55 -15.24
C ALA A 527 -16.67 26.18 -15.81
N PRO A 528 -15.81 26.12 -16.84
CA PRO A 528 -15.29 24.86 -17.34
C PRO A 528 -14.17 24.33 -16.42
N VAL A 529 -14.20 23.03 -16.13
CA VAL A 529 -13.20 22.33 -15.31
C VAL A 529 -12.75 21.06 -16.04
N LEU A 530 -11.43 20.85 -16.12
CA LEU A 530 -10.86 19.63 -16.71
C LEU A 530 -10.64 18.58 -15.62
N LEU A 531 -11.36 17.45 -15.70
CA LEU A 531 -11.22 16.33 -14.76
C LEU A 531 -11.04 15.03 -15.53
N LEU A 532 -9.94 14.30 -15.26
CA LEU A 532 -9.58 13.04 -15.95
C LEU A 532 -9.51 13.18 -17.48
N GLY A 533 -9.04 14.33 -17.98
CA GLY A 533 -8.93 14.60 -19.42
C GLY A 533 -10.26 14.89 -20.13
N GLN A 534 -11.37 14.98 -19.39
CA GLN A 534 -12.68 15.36 -19.91
C GLN A 534 -13.11 16.73 -19.37
N GLN A 535 -13.71 17.55 -20.23
CA GLN A 535 -14.26 18.85 -19.85
C GLN A 535 -15.60 18.68 -19.15
N ARG A 536 -15.77 19.36 -18.02
CA ARG A 536 -16.99 19.39 -17.21
C ARG A 536 -17.39 20.82 -16.93
N TRP A 537 -18.66 21.06 -16.65
CA TRP A 537 -19.15 22.38 -16.27
C TRP A 537 -19.52 22.42 -14.81
N VAL A 538 -19.13 23.49 -14.14
CA VAL A 538 -19.61 23.86 -12.82
C VAL A 538 -20.56 25.04 -13.00
N VAL A 539 -21.81 24.88 -12.57
CA VAL A 539 -22.85 25.90 -12.66
C VAL A 539 -23.30 26.27 -11.25
N THR A 540 -23.23 27.55 -10.91
CA THR A 540 -23.77 28.06 -9.64
C THR A 540 -24.90 29.05 -9.86
N PHE A 541 -25.89 29.00 -8.97
CA PHE A 541 -27.09 29.83 -8.98
C PHE A 541 -27.08 30.69 -7.73
N SER A 542 -26.94 32.00 -7.90
CA SER A 542 -26.94 32.96 -6.79
C SER A 542 -28.18 33.83 -6.85
N ASP A 543 -29.05 33.76 -5.84
CA ASP A 543 -30.21 34.65 -5.72
C ASP A 543 -29.74 36.07 -5.37
N VAL A 544 -30.01 37.02 -6.28
CA VAL A 544 -29.67 38.43 -6.13
C VAL A 544 -30.92 39.32 -6.03
N SER A 545 -32.09 38.72 -5.80
CA SER A 545 -33.39 39.40 -5.77
C SER A 545 -33.42 40.51 -4.72
N ALA A 546 -32.99 40.23 -3.49
CA ALA A 546 -32.99 41.22 -2.40
C ALA A 546 -32.10 42.43 -2.72
N ILE A 547 -30.91 42.19 -3.27
CA ILE A 547 -29.95 43.24 -3.63
C ILE A 547 -30.52 44.09 -4.78
N ARG A 548 -31.06 43.44 -5.83
CA ARG A 548 -31.67 44.13 -6.98
C ARG A 548 -32.92 44.92 -6.59
N GLN A 549 -33.71 44.45 -5.63
CA GLN A 549 -34.85 45.21 -5.10
C GLN A 549 -34.40 46.42 -4.26
N ALA A 550 -33.41 46.26 -3.39
CA ALA A 550 -32.86 47.36 -2.58
C ALA A 550 -32.24 48.46 -3.47
N GLN A 551 -31.51 48.06 -4.51
CA GLN A 551 -30.92 49.00 -5.46
C GLN A 551 -32.00 49.79 -6.23
N ARG A 552 -33.04 49.11 -6.71
CA ARG A 552 -34.19 49.77 -7.37
C ARG A 552 -34.92 50.75 -6.44
N ARG A 553 -35.05 50.45 -5.15
CA ARG A 553 -35.64 51.37 -4.15
C ARG A 553 -34.77 52.61 -3.94
N ARG A 554 -33.45 52.43 -3.79
CA ARG A 554 -32.49 53.52 -3.63
C ARG A 554 -32.51 54.48 -4.84
N ASP A 555 -32.49 53.92 -6.04
CA ASP A 555 -32.43 54.72 -7.27
C ASP A 555 -33.71 55.54 -7.47
N ARG A 556 -34.87 55.02 -7.07
CA ARG A 556 -36.15 55.76 -7.07
C ARG A 556 -36.17 56.91 -6.05
N ALA A 557 -35.67 56.69 -4.84
CA ALA A 557 -35.60 57.73 -3.81
C ALA A 557 -34.66 58.88 -4.21
N LEU A 558 -33.50 58.57 -4.81
CA LEU A 558 -32.56 59.57 -5.31
C LEU A 558 -33.16 60.41 -6.46
N ALA A 559 -33.98 59.80 -7.32
CA ALA A 559 -34.65 60.50 -8.40
C ALA A 559 -35.68 61.54 -7.88
N PHE A 560 -36.44 61.19 -6.84
CA PHE A 560 -37.45 62.07 -6.23
C PHE A 560 -36.83 63.32 -5.57
N VAL A 561 -35.75 63.15 -4.81
CA VAL A 561 -35.11 64.24 -4.05
C VAL A 561 -34.41 65.25 -4.96
N SER A 562 -33.83 64.76 -6.05
CA SER A 562 -33.20 65.62 -7.06
C SER A 562 -34.21 66.56 -7.73
N HIS A 563 -35.46 66.12 -7.90
CA HIS A 563 -36.53 66.93 -8.49
C HIS A 563 -36.94 68.09 -7.58
N ASP A 564 -37.15 67.83 -6.29
CA ASP A 564 -37.70 68.83 -5.36
C ASP A 564 -36.66 69.83 -4.84
N LEU A 565 -35.38 69.44 -4.77
CA LEU A 565 -34.29 70.38 -4.46
C LEU A 565 -34.00 71.34 -5.61
N ARG A 566 -34.16 70.90 -6.87
CA ARG A 566 -33.92 71.74 -8.05
C ARG A 566 -34.92 72.89 -8.18
N SER A 567 -36.16 72.71 -7.77
CA SER A 567 -37.21 73.73 -7.88
C SER A 567 -36.87 75.06 -7.16
N PRO A 568 -36.64 75.09 -5.83
CA PRO A 568 -36.30 76.32 -5.14
C PRO A 568 -34.91 76.86 -5.54
N ALA A 569 -33.96 75.98 -5.86
CA ALA A 569 -32.64 76.39 -6.36
C ALA A 569 -32.74 77.12 -7.72
N ASN A 570 -33.56 76.60 -8.64
CA ASN A 570 -33.83 77.25 -9.93
C ASN A 570 -34.57 78.58 -9.75
N ALA A 571 -35.52 78.65 -8.81
CA ALA A 571 -36.22 79.89 -8.48
C ALA A 571 -35.24 80.96 -7.94
N LEU A 572 -34.32 80.59 -7.05
CA LEU A 572 -33.28 81.48 -6.52
C LEU A 572 -32.38 82.01 -7.65
N MET A 573 -31.94 81.12 -8.55
CA MET A 573 -31.12 81.49 -9.72
C MET A 573 -31.85 82.43 -10.68
N LEU A 574 -33.11 82.14 -11.01
CA LEU A 574 -33.94 82.98 -11.89
C LEU A 574 -34.17 84.36 -11.25
N MET A 575 -34.46 84.39 -9.96
CA MET A 575 -34.73 85.63 -9.24
C MET A 575 -33.48 86.52 -9.18
N ALA A 576 -32.31 85.94 -8.88
CA ALA A 576 -31.04 86.66 -8.90
C ALA A 576 -30.68 87.21 -10.30
N ASP A 577 -30.95 86.45 -11.36
CA ASP A 577 -30.71 86.91 -12.74
C ASP A 577 -31.68 88.03 -13.16
N LEU A 578 -32.96 87.93 -12.82
CA LEU A 578 -33.97 88.96 -13.11
C LEU A 578 -33.69 90.27 -12.35
N TYR A 579 -33.27 90.20 -11.08
CA TYR A 579 -32.89 91.38 -10.29
C TYR A 579 -31.63 92.04 -10.87
N ARG A 580 -30.59 91.25 -11.20
CA ARG A 580 -29.35 91.77 -11.83
C ARG A 580 -29.62 92.46 -13.17
N ARG A 581 -30.61 92.00 -13.94
CA ARG A 581 -31.02 92.61 -15.22
C ARG A 581 -31.98 93.80 -15.08
N GLY A 582 -32.32 94.22 -13.86
CA GLY A 582 -33.27 95.30 -13.58
C GLY A 582 -34.71 94.98 -14.04
N ARG A 583 -35.06 93.70 -14.14
CA ARG A 583 -36.36 93.21 -14.64
C ARG A 583 -37.35 92.87 -13.52
N MET A 584 -36.95 93.08 -12.26
CA MET A 584 -37.83 93.01 -11.09
C MET A 584 -37.83 94.34 -10.37
N ASP A 585 -39.02 94.81 -10.01
CA ASP A 585 -39.26 96.03 -9.26
C ASP A 585 -39.39 95.71 -7.78
N MET A 586 -38.25 95.57 -7.11
CA MET A 586 -38.15 95.26 -5.68
C MET A 586 -37.01 96.06 -5.07
N THR A 587 -37.13 96.44 -3.79
CA THR A 587 -36.01 97.04 -3.05
C THR A 587 -34.92 96.00 -2.78
N GLN A 588 -33.69 96.46 -2.57
CA GLN A 588 -32.57 95.55 -2.26
C GLN A 588 -32.82 94.72 -1.01
N GLU A 589 -33.43 95.30 0.03
CA GLU A 589 -33.80 94.58 1.26
C GLU A 589 -34.83 93.48 0.98
N ALA A 590 -35.91 93.77 0.25
CA ALA A 590 -36.93 92.78 -0.09
C ALA A 590 -36.38 91.63 -0.97
N PHE A 591 -35.43 91.93 -1.86
CA PHE A 591 -34.73 90.91 -2.65
C PHE A 591 -33.84 90.02 -1.77
N LEU A 592 -33.06 90.61 -0.85
CA LEU A 592 -32.20 89.86 0.06
C LEU A 592 -33.02 88.97 1.01
N ASP A 593 -34.14 89.46 1.53
CA ASP A 593 -35.05 88.69 2.37
C ASP A 593 -35.62 87.48 1.63
N GLU A 594 -36.03 87.66 0.37
CA GLU A 594 -36.58 86.58 -0.44
C GLU A 594 -35.51 85.55 -0.86
N VAL A 595 -34.28 85.99 -1.16
CA VAL A 595 -33.13 85.10 -1.36
C VAL A 595 -32.81 84.31 -0.10
N GLN A 596 -32.81 84.96 1.08
CA GLN A 596 -32.61 84.29 2.36
C GLN A 596 -33.72 83.27 2.62
N ARG A 597 -34.99 83.61 2.33
CA ARG A 597 -36.13 82.71 2.48
C ARG A 597 -36.01 81.47 1.60
N LEU A 598 -35.67 81.64 0.31
CA LEU A 598 -35.48 80.52 -0.63
C LEU A 598 -34.24 79.68 -0.30
N GLY A 599 -33.15 80.33 0.14
CA GLY A 599 -31.93 79.68 0.60
C GLY A 599 -32.18 78.83 1.85
N ALA A 600 -32.81 79.41 2.88
CA ALA A 600 -33.20 78.70 4.09
C ALA A 600 -34.14 77.53 3.79
N ARG A 601 -35.10 77.70 2.86
CA ARG A 601 -35.99 76.62 2.42
C ARG A 601 -35.24 75.47 1.73
N THR A 602 -34.25 75.79 0.89
CA THR A 602 -33.43 74.78 0.19
C THR A 602 -32.52 74.03 1.17
N GLN A 603 -31.94 74.74 2.14
CA GLN A 603 -31.13 74.13 3.19
C GLN A 603 -31.97 73.22 4.09
N GLN A 604 -33.17 73.68 4.49
CA GLN A 604 -34.10 72.88 5.28
C GLN A 604 -34.49 71.57 4.57
N LEU A 605 -34.75 71.63 3.25
CA LEU A 605 -35.03 70.46 2.41
C LEU A 605 -33.86 69.46 2.39
N ALA A 606 -32.64 69.95 2.21
CA ALA A 606 -31.45 69.11 2.21
C ALA A 606 -31.23 68.44 3.56
N ASP A 607 -31.39 69.20 4.65
CA ASP A 607 -31.27 68.68 6.00
C ASP A 607 -32.37 67.63 6.29
N ASP A 608 -33.62 67.87 5.87
CA ASP A 608 -34.73 66.92 6.01
C ASP A 608 -34.46 65.61 5.27
N PHE A 609 -33.90 65.68 4.06
CA PHE A 609 -33.51 64.49 3.30
C PHE A 609 -32.40 63.68 4.00
N VAL A 610 -31.32 64.35 4.41
CA VAL A 610 -30.20 63.68 5.11
C VAL A 610 -30.71 62.97 6.35
N ARG A 611 -31.67 63.59 7.06
CA ARG A 611 -32.29 63.01 8.25
C ARG A 611 -33.13 61.78 7.94
N VAL A 612 -33.96 61.82 6.91
CA VAL A 612 -34.74 60.65 6.46
C VAL A 612 -33.81 59.48 6.09
N ALA A 613 -32.74 59.73 5.33
CA ALA A 613 -31.76 58.73 4.95
C ALA A 613 -30.97 58.14 6.14
N HIS A 614 -30.67 58.97 7.15
CA HIS A 614 -29.99 58.51 8.37
C HIS A 614 -30.89 57.66 9.26
N VAL A 615 -32.19 57.96 9.33
CA VAL A 615 -33.12 57.22 10.20
C VAL A 615 -33.34 55.80 9.68
N GLU A 616 -33.28 55.54 8.37
CA GLU A 616 -33.42 54.17 7.86
C GLU A 616 -32.23 53.27 8.20
N THR A 617 -31.03 53.84 8.34
CA THR A 617 -29.77 53.10 8.45
C THR A 617 -29.19 53.03 9.86
N ARG A 618 -29.49 54.01 10.72
CA ARG A 618 -28.94 54.08 12.09
C ARG A 618 -29.65 53.09 13.03
N PRO A 619 -28.96 52.26 13.84
CA PRO A 619 -29.62 51.42 14.84
C PRO A 619 -30.42 52.26 15.86
N LEU A 620 -31.61 51.78 16.28
CA LEU A 620 -32.44 52.45 17.27
C LEU A 620 -31.77 52.38 18.65
N GLN A 621 -31.72 53.52 19.36
CA GLN A 621 -31.24 53.56 20.74
C GLN A 621 -32.42 53.53 21.70
N CYS A 622 -33.10 52.39 21.76
CA CYS A 622 -34.29 52.21 22.61
C CYS A 622 -33.90 52.20 24.10
N GLN A 623 -34.44 53.15 24.86
CA GLN A 623 -34.27 53.23 26.31
C GLN A 623 -35.63 53.46 26.98
N PRO A 624 -35.81 53.10 28.26
CA PRO A 624 -37.03 53.43 29.00
C PRO A 624 -37.16 54.95 29.15
N VAL A 625 -38.15 55.56 28.49
CA VAL A 625 -38.39 57.02 28.51
C VAL A 625 -39.65 57.34 29.30
N ALA A 626 -39.54 58.26 30.27
CA ALA A 626 -40.69 58.81 30.99
C ALA A 626 -41.52 59.72 30.07
N LEU A 627 -42.75 59.31 29.77
CA LEU A 627 -43.58 59.97 28.74
C LEU A 627 -43.98 61.40 29.10
N ALA A 628 -44.33 61.64 30.37
CA ALA A 628 -44.66 62.99 30.84
C ALA A 628 -43.50 63.96 30.64
N ALA A 629 -42.27 63.56 30.99
CA ALA A 629 -41.09 64.41 30.84
C ALA A 629 -40.78 64.72 29.36
N LEU A 630 -40.96 63.73 28.48
CA LEU A 630 -40.79 63.92 27.03
C LEU A 630 -41.81 64.93 26.47
N LEU A 631 -43.08 64.80 26.86
CA LEU A 631 -44.15 65.66 26.36
C LEU A 631 -44.09 67.06 26.96
N ASP A 632 -43.72 67.20 28.23
CA ASP A 632 -43.46 68.50 28.85
C ASP A 632 -42.34 69.25 28.12
N GLU A 633 -41.27 68.54 27.75
CA GLU A 633 -40.16 69.10 26.95
C GLU A 633 -40.65 69.54 25.56
N VAL A 634 -41.40 68.69 24.85
CA VAL A 634 -41.98 69.07 23.55
C VAL A 634 -42.91 70.29 23.67
N VAL A 635 -43.77 70.34 24.69
CA VAL A 635 -44.66 71.50 24.90
C VAL A 635 -43.85 72.75 25.24
N ALA A 636 -42.76 72.63 26.01
CA ALA A 636 -41.87 73.75 26.31
C ALA A 636 -41.14 74.27 25.05
N ASP A 637 -40.60 73.37 24.23
CA ASP A 637 -39.89 73.71 22.99
C ASP A 637 -40.78 74.47 22.00
N PHE A 638 -42.04 74.06 21.87
CA PHE A 638 -43.00 74.66 20.93
C PHE A 638 -43.84 75.80 21.54
N ARG A 639 -43.70 76.10 22.83
CA ARG A 639 -44.43 77.19 23.51
C ARG A 639 -44.22 78.55 22.85
N PRO A 640 -43.01 78.98 22.46
CA PRO A 640 -42.81 80.27 21.79
C PRO A 640 -43.55 80.35 20.45
N GLN A 641 -43.55 79.27 19.67
CA GLN A 641 -44.22 79.19 18.38
C GLN A 641 -45.75 79.20 18.54
N ALA A 642 -46.27 78.48 19.55
CA ALA A 642 -47.69 78.48 19.90
C ALA A 642 -48.17 79.86 20.39
N LEU A 643 -47.37 80.56 21.21
CA LEU A 643 -47.68 81.92 21.66
C LEU A 643 -47.72 82.91 20.50
N ALA A 644 -46.76 82.84 19.58
CA ALA A 644 -46.72 83.67 18.37
C ALA A 644 -47.94 83.44 17.46
N ALA A 645 -48.44 82.20 17.40
CA ALA A 645 -49.64 81.83 16.65
C ALA A 645 -50.95 81.99 17.45
N GLN A 646 -50.90 82.46 18.70
CA GLN A 646 -52.05 82.56 19.62
C GLN A 646 -52.79 81.23 19.85
N ILE A 647 -52.06 80.11 19.93
CA ILE A 647 -52.61 78.76 20.12
C ILE A 647 -52.33 78.26 21.55
N ARG A 648 -53.32 77.64 22.18
CA ARG A 648 -53.15 76.94 23.45
C ARG A 648 -52.57 75.54 23.19
N LEU A 649 -51.38 75.26 23.73
CA LEU A 649 -50.69 73.99 23.59
C LEU A 649 -50.61 73.26 24.94
N GLY A 650 -51.02 71.99 24.96
CA GLY A 650 -50.91 71.14 26.15
C GLY A 650 -51.00 69.66 25.81
N TRP A 651 -50.86 68.82 26.83
CA TRP A 651 -51.05 67.37 26.71
C TRP A 651 -51.96 66.86 27.83
N GLN A 652 -52.69 65.79 27.55
CA GLN A 652 -53.60 65.14 28.49
C GLN A 652 -53.42 63.62 28.41
N THR A 653 -53.61 62.96 29.56
CA THR A 653 -53.65 61.50 29.67
C THR A 653 -55.08 61.07 29.97
N ASP A 654 -55.51 59.97 29.35
CA ASP A 654 -56.81 59.39 29.64
C ASP A 654 -56.81 58.80 31.07
N PRO A 655 -57.72 59.21 31.98
CA PRO A 655 -57.78 58.72 33.36
C PRO A 655 -58.11 57.22 33.48
N THR A 656 -58.53 56.55 32.40
CA THR A 656 -58.75 55.10 32.36
C THR A 656 -57.48 54.29 32.05
N ALA A 657 -56.38 54.93 31.67
CA ALA A 657 -55.10 54.26 31.42
C ALA A 657 -54.41 53.91 32.76
N GLY A 658 -54.31 52.61 33.06
CA GLY A 658 -53.60 52.13 34.26
C GLY A 658 -52.12 52.55 34.31
N ARG A 659 -51.49 52.39 35.48
CA ARG A 659 -50.11 52.79 35.83
C ARG A 659 -48.98 52.31 34.88
N SER A 660 -49.26 51.49 33.87
CA SER A 660 -48.29 50.98 32.88
C SER A 660 -47.81 52.00 31.83
N ALA A 661 -48.43 53.18 31.73
CA ALA A 661 -48.09 54.20 30.72
C ALA A 661 -47.03 55.24 31.16
N SER A 662 -46.39 55.09 32.32
CA SER A 662 -45.45 56.13 32.81
C SER A 662 -44.11 56.11 32.08
N VAL A 663 -43.64 54.93 31.64
CA VAL A 663 -42.33 54.73 31.02
C VAL A 663 -42.48 53.77 29.83
N TRP A 664 -41.96 54.14 28.66
CA TRP A 664 -42.05 53.32 27.46
C TRP A 664 -40.68 53.17 26.78
N PRO A 665 -40.29 51.97 26.32
CA PRO A 665 -39.02 51.76 25.62
C PRO A 665 -39.09 52.36 24.20
N MET A 666 -38.27 53.37 23.93
CA MET A 666 -38.21 54.03 22.63
C MET A 666 -36.89 54.78 22.44
N ASP A 667 -36.56 55.13 21.20
CA ASP A 667 -35.52 56.12 20.92
C ASP A 667 -36.05 57.52 21.23
N ARG A 668 -35.61 58.07 22.38
CA ARG A 668 -36.08 59.36 22.90
C ARG A 668 -36.00 60.46 21.85
N ALA A 669 -34.85 60.59 21.18
CA ALA A 669 -34.58 61.71 20.28
C ALA A 669 -35.43 61.62 19.01
N LEU A 670 -35.59 60.41 18.46
CA LEU A 670 -36.42 60.20 17.27
C LEU A 670 -37.90 60.41 17.57
N VAL A 671 -38.41 59.93 18.71
CA VAL A 671 -39.81 60.09 19.07
C VAL A 671 -40.13 61.54 19.47
N GLN A 672 -39.27 62.22 20.25
CA GLN A 672 -39.42 63.65 20.56
C GLN A 672 -39.62 64.47 19.28
N ARG A 673 -38.79 64.18 18.28
CA ARG A 673 -38.84 64.84 16.98
C ARG A 673 -40.07 64.46 16.17
N ALA A 674 -40.47 63.20 16.16
CA ALA A 674 -41.68 62.76 15.45
C ALA A 674 -42.91 63.46 16.02
N VAL A 675 -43.04 63.54 17.35
CA VAL A 675 -44.10 64.30 18.03
C VAL A 675 -43.97 65.80 17.72
N GLY A 676 -42.76 66.36 17.76
CA GLY A 676 -42.49 67.75 17.39
C GLY A 676 -42.91 68.09 15.95
N ASN A 677 -42.71 67.19 14.98
CA ASN A 677 -43.16 67.38 13.60
C ASN A 677 -44.70 67.43 13.52
N LEU A 678 -45.39 66.56 14.26
CA LEU A 678 -46.85 66.56 14.32
C LEU A 678 -47.38 67.83 15.00
N VAL A 679 -46.76 68.25 16.11
CA VAL A 679 -47.11 69.50 16.83
C VAL A 679 -46.85 70.73 15.96
N SER A 680 -45.71 70.79 15.26
CA SER A 680 -45.40 71.90 14.35
C SER A 680 -46.43 72.01 13.22
N ASN A 681 -46.85 70.88 12.65
CA ASN A 681 -47.91 70.86 11.63
C ASN A 681 -49.26 71.30 12.23
N ALA A 682 -49.62 70.82 13.42
CA ALA A 682 -50.84 71.22 14.12
C ALA A 682 -50.89 72.73 14.41
N ILE A 683 -49.79 73.33 14.86
CA ILE A 683 -49.68 74.78 15.11
C ILE A 683 -49.82 75.57 13.81
N LYS A 684 -49.15 75.14 12.73
CA LYS A 684 -49.20 75.84 11.43
C LYS A 684 -50.59 75.86 10.79
N HIS A 685 -51.38 74.80 11.00
CA HIS A 685 -52.67 74.62 10.33
C HIS A 685 -53.88 75.02 11.18
N SER A 686 -53.69 75.29 12.48
CA SER A 686 -54.77 75.75 13.35
C SER A 686 -55.01 77.26 13.23
N PRO A 687 -56.27 77.74 13.35
CA PRO A 687 -56.58 79.15 13.39
C PRO A 687 -56.11 79.83 14.70
N ALA A 688 -55.89 81.15 14.67
CA ALA A 688 -55.53 81.93 15.85
C ALA A 688 -56.62 81.83 16.94
N GLY A 689 -56.22 81.63 18.20
CA GLY A 689 -57.10 81.33 19.33
C GLY A 689 -57.44 79.84 19.50
N GLY A 690 -56.99 78.99 18.57
CA GLY A 690 -57.23 77.55 18.60
C GLY A 690 -56.49 76.80 19.70
N GLU A 691 -56.77 75.51 19.82
CA GLU A 691 -56.17 74.61 20.80
C GLU A 691 -55.54 73.38 20.12
N VAL A 692 -54.32 73.03 20.54
CA VAL A 692 -53.59 71.83 20.12
C VAL A 692 -53.32 70.98 21.36
N VAL A 693 -53.86 69.75 21.37
CA VAL A 693 -53.76 68.84 22.51
C VAL A 693 -53.13 67.52 22.08
N ILE A 694 -52.12 67.08 22.83
CA ILE A 694 -51.53 65.74 22.68
C ILE A 694 -52.21 64.80 23.66
N TRP A 695 -52.89 63.78 23.14
CA TRP A 695 -53.51 62.72 23.91
C TRP A 695 -52.61 61.50 23.97
N VAL A 696 -52.39 61.00 25.18
CA VAL A 696 -51.63 59.76 25.41
C VAL A 696 -52.57 58.66 25.86
N ARG A 697 -52.53 57.53 25.16
CA ARG A 697 -53.29 56.33 25.52
C ARG A 697 -52.45 55.09 25.30
N THR A 698 -52.55 54.12 26.21
CA THR A 698 -52.03 52.76 26.02
C THR A 698 -53.20 51.84 25.75
N HIS A 699 -53.11 51.03 24.71
CA HIS A 699 -54.16 50.06 24.36
C HIS A 699 -53.54 48.82 23.71
N ALA A 700 -54.22 47.68 23.84
CA ALA A 700 -53.95 46.52 23.00
C ALA A 700 -54.50 46.83 21.60
N ASP A 701 -53.62 47.03 20.62
CA ASP A 701 -54.01 47.26 19.23
C ASP A 701 -54.14 45.89 18.53
N THR A 702 -55.37 45.45 18.29
CA THR A 702 -55.69 44.14 17.68
C THR A 702 -55.09 43.92 16.29
N ASP A 703 -54.67 44.98 15.59
CA ASP A 703 -54.05 44.85 14.27
C ASP A 703 -52.51 44.73 14.30
N LEU A 704 -51.85 45.07 15.41
CA LEU A 704 -50.38 45.15 15.48
C LEU A 704 -49.72 43.89 16.07
N HIS A 705 -50.49 42.84 16.36
CA HIS A 705 -50.00 41.60 17.00
C HIS A 705 -49.08 41.86 18.23
N ALA A 706 -49.29 42.96 18.95
CA ALA A 706 -48.51 43.35 20.12
C ALA A 706 -49.43 43.46 21.35
N GLU A 707 -49.04 42.84 22.47
CA GLU A 707 -49.85 42.80 23.69
C GLU A 707 -50.13 44.19 24.28
N ASP A 708 -49.24 45.17 24.05
CA ASP A 708 -49.41 46.59 24.44
C ASP A 708 -48.86 47.53 23.35
N ALA A 709 -49.62 48.57 22.95
CA ALA A 709 -49.17 49.65 22.08
C ALA A 709 -49.38 51.04 22.73
N LEU A 710 -48.41 51.94 22.53
CA LEU A 710 -48.50 53.34 22.93
C LEU A 710 -49.05 54.16 21.76
N SER A 711 -50.18 54.85 21.98
CA SER A 711 -50.75 55.79 21.02
C SER A 711 -50.60 57.23 21.52
N LEU A 712 -49.93 58.05 20.71
CA LEU A 712 -49.81 59.49 20.87
C LEU A 712 -50.66 60.16 19.79
N THR A 713 -51.77 60.79 20.17
CA THR A 713 -52.67 61.45 19.23
C THR A 713 -52.55 62.97 19.34
N VAL A 714 -52.06 63.62 18.30
CA VAL A 714 -52.03 65.09 18.21
C VAL A 714 -53.35 65.55 17.59
N CYS A 715 -54.10 66.37 18.31
CA CYS A 715 -55.38 66.93 17.90
C CYS A 715 -55.25 68.43 17.65
N ASP A 716 -55.79 68.89 16.51
CA ASP A 716 -55.75 70.29 16.07
C ASP A 716 -57.11 70.75 15.53
N GLN A 717 -57.27 72.06 15.38
CA GLN A 717 -58.51 72.71 14.90
C GLN A 717 -58.37 73.25 13.46
N GLY A 718 -57.44 72.69 12.68
CA GLY A 718 -57.22 73.06 11.29
C GLY A 718 -58.24 72.43 10.32
N PRO A 719 -58.06 72.57 8.99
CA PRO A 719 -59.03 72.07 8.00
C PRO A 719 -59.16 70.53 7.94
N GLY A 720 -58.25 69.79 8.60
CA GLY A 720 -58.20 68.33 8.52
C GLY A 720 -57.79 67.80 7.14
N LEU A 721 -57.81 66.47 6.98
CA LEU A 721 -57.52 65.79 5.72
C LEU A 721 -58.81 65.23 5.09
N SER A 722 -58.91 65.28 3.75
CA SER A 722 -60.02 64.66 3.01
C SER A 722 -60.04 63.13 3.22
N ALA A 723 -61.18 62.48 2.97
CA ALA A 723 -61.29 61.02 3.11
C ALA A 723 -60.26 60.26 2.25
N GLU A 724 -60.03 60.74 1.04
CA GLU A 724 -59.05 60.18 0.10
C GLU A 724 -57.59 60.42 0.57
N GLN A 725 -57.30 61.60 1.10
CA GLN A 725 -56.00 61.95 1.67
C GLN A 725 -55.67 61.12 2.92
N ARG A 726 -56.67 60.85 3.77
CA ARG A 726 -56.52 60.00 4.97
C ARG A 726 -56.25 58.54 4.58
N GLU A 727 -56.98 58.01 3.60
CA GLU A 727 -56.83 56.63 3.14
C GLU A 727 -55.43 56.39 2.56
N ARG A 728 -54.94 57.31 1.71
CA ARG A 728 -53.59 57.24 1.13
C ARG A 728 -52.48 57.27 2.20
N LEU A 729 -52.60 58.14 3.20
CA LEU A 729 -51.63 58.20 4.29
C LEU A 729 -51.65 56.92 5.15
N ASN A 730 -52.83 56.36 5.39
CA ASN A 730 -53.00 55.14 6.20
C ASN A 730 -52.53 53.87 5.47
N GLN A 731 -52.59 53.84 4.14
CA GLN A 731 -52.09 52.75 3.29
C GLN A 731 -50.56 52.74 3.13
N GLY A 732 -49.87 53.79 3.62
CA GLY A 732 -48.42 53.89 3.58
C GLY A 732 -47.85 54.36 2.24
N ASP A 733 -48.68 54.94 1.36
CA ASP A 733 -48.22 55.52 0.10
C ASP A 733 -47.42 56.79 0.37
N GLU A 734 -46.13 56.74 0.01
CA GLU A 734 -45.19 57.86 0.10
C GLU A 734 -45.60 58.95 -0.91
N GLY A 735 -46.42 59.91 -0.45
CA GLY A 735 -46.71 61.12 -1.22
C GLY A 735 -48.14 61.64 -1.03
N LEU A 736 -48.34 62.49 -0.03
CA LEU A 736 -49.36 63.52 -0.11
C LEU A 736 -48.80 64.68 -0.96
N PRO A 737 -49.45 65.06 -2.07
CA PRO A 737 -49.07 66.26 -2.80
C PRO A 737 -49.17 67.48 -1.87
N SER A 738 -48.11 68.27 -1.79
CA SER A 738 -48.11 69.55 -1.07
C SER A 738 -49.21 70.46 -1.61
N GLY A 739 -50.27 70.68 -0.83
CA GLY A 739 -51.18 71.80 -1.05
C GLY A 739 -50.47 73.13 -0.71
N ASP A 740 -50.97 74.23 -1.28
CA ASP A 740 -50.37 75.60 -1.33
C ASP A 740 -49.85 76.21 -0.02
N ALA A 741 -49.97 75.53 1.12
CA ALA A 741 -49.38 75.93 2.40
C ALA A 741 -48.00 75.28 2.65
N GLY A 742 -47.02 75.52 1.76
CA GLY A 742 -45.57 75.56 2.07
C GLY A 742 -44.86 74.34 2.71
N GLY A 743 -45.53 73.24 3.01
CA GLY A 743 -44.97 72.07 3.70
C GLY A 743 -44.42 71.02 2.73
N VAL A 744 -43.16 70.64 2.92
CA VAL A 744 -42.52 69.56 2.18
C VAL A 744 -42.89 68.26 2.89
N GLY A 745 -43.58 67.34 2.21
CA GLY A 745 -44.13 66.10 2.79
C GLY A 745 -43.15 65.16 3.52
N LEU A 746 -41.86 65.50 3.58
CA LEU A 746 -40.81 64.81 4.31
C LEU A 746 -41.06 64.74 5.83
N GLY A 747 -41.76 65.72 6.40
CA GLY A 747 -42.06 65.75 7.83
C GLY A 747 -42.93 64.59 8.31
N LEU A 748 -43.95 64.22 7.52
CA LEU A 748 -44.82 63.07 7.80
C LEU A 748 -44.16 61.74 7.42
N GLN A 749 -43.36 61.73 6.35
CA GLN A 749 -42.56 60.55 5.98
C GLN A 749 -41.57 60.17 7.09
N PHE A 750 -40.90 61.16 7.71
CA PHE A 750 -40.07 60.93 8.89
C PHE A 750 -40.86 60.26 10.03
N VAL A 751 -42.08 60.74 10.31
CA VAL A 751 -42.94 60.17 11.36
C VAL A 751 -43.34 58.73 11.02
N GLN A 752 -43.66 58.43 9.76
CA GLN A 752 -43.97 57.06 9.29
C GLN A 752 -42.76 56.12 9.46
N ILE A 753 -41.56 56.57 9.10
CA ILE A 753 -40.32 55.79 9.27
C ILE A 753 -40.08 55.52 10.76
N VAL A 754 -40.17 56.55 11.62
CA VAL A 754 -39.99 56.38 13.07
C VAL A 754 -41.03 55.42 13.64
N ALA A 755 -42.30 55.54 13.26
CA ALA A 755 -43.37 54.65 13.71
C ALA A 755 -43.10 53.18 13.31
N ARG A 756 -42.81 52.95 12.04
CA ARG A 756 -42.52 51.61 11.48
C ARG A 756 -41.29 50.98 12.14
N ARG A 757 -40.23 51.76 12.36
CA ARG A 757 -39.02 51.28 13.04
C ARG A 757 -39.30 50.94 14.51
N HIS A 758 -40.24 51.62 15.15
CA HIS A 758 -40.70 51.30 16.49
C HIS A 758 -41.83 50.24 16.52
N GLY A 759 -42.03 49.47 15.44
CA GLY A 759 -43.04 48.42 15.38
C GLY A 759 -44.48 48.92 15.42
N GLY A 760 -44.71 50.20 15.09
CA GLY A 760 -46.03 50.82 15.05
C GLY A 760 -46.32 51.49 13.70
N ARG A 761 -47.25 52.45 13.69
CA ARG A 761 -47.76 53.09 12.46
C ARG A 761 -48.27 54.50 12.72
N LEU A 762 -48.27 55.33 11.68
CA LEU A 762 -48.92 56.63 11.69
C LEU A 762 -50.31 56.50 11.04
N ARG A 763 -51.34 57.07 11.67
CA ARG A 763 -52.71 57.10 11.15
C ARG A 763 -53.29 58.51 11.20
N ALA A 764 -54.04 58.87 10.16
CA ALA A 764 -54.92 60.03 10.21
C ALA A 764 -56.35 59.57 10.57
N LEU A 765 -56.85 60.04 11.71
CA LEU A 765 -58.17 59.73 12.22
C LEU A 765 -59.22 60.73 11.68
N PRO A 766 -60.50 60.33 11.57
CA PRO A 766 -61.57 61.28 11.28
C PRO A 766 -61.69 62.31 12.42
N GLY A 767 -61.96 63.57 12.04
CA GLY A 767 -62.20 64.65 12.99
C GLY A 767 -63.40 64.38 13.90
N ARG A 768 -63.41 64.98 15.09
CA ARG A 768 -64.54 65.02 16.04
C ARG A 768 -64.90 66.47 16.33
N ALA A 769 -66.10 66.73 16.86
CA ALA A 769 -66.71 68.06 16.98
C ALA A 769 -65.78 69.22 17.39
N GLU A 770 -64.80 68.98 18.26
CA GLU A 770 -63.87 69.99 18.79
C GLU A 770 -62.43 69.92 18.22
N ALA A 771 -62.11 68.90 17.40
CA ALA A 771 -60.81 68.68 16.78
C ALA A 771 -60.94 68.06 15.36
N THR A 772 -60.66 68.87 14.35
CA THR A 772 -60.83 68.56 12.92
C THR A 772 -59.62 67.83 12.33
N GLY A 773 -58.41 68.09 12.82
CA GLY A 773 -57.19 67.33 12.49
C GLY A 773 -56.78 66.39 13.62
N ARG A 774 -56.59 65.10 13.33
CA ARG A 774 -56.21 64.09 14.33
C ARG A 774 -55.20 63.11 13.74
N PHE A 775 -53.97 63.15 14.24
CA PHE A 775 -52.90 62.26 13.82
C PHE A 775 -52.49 61.36 14.99
N GLU A 776 -52.65 60.05 14.81
CA GLU A 776 -52.28 59.02 15.78
C GLU A 776 -50.94 58.40 15.39
N LEU A 777 -49.94 58.59 16.25
CA LEU A 777 -48.67 57.88 16.20
C LEU A 777 -48.73 56.70 17.16
N ALA A 778 -48.86 55.50 16.61
CA ALA A 778 -48.77 54.25 17.36
C ALA A 778 -47.31 53.76 17.39
N LEU A 779 -46.84 53.37 18.56
CA LEU A 779 -45.50 52.83 18.80
C LEU A 779 -45.64 51.47 19.51
N GLY A 780 -45.02 50.44 18.94
CA GLY A 780 -44.94 49.12 19.55
C GLY A 780 -43.89 49.06 20.65
N ARG A 781 -43.88 47.96 21.39
CA ARG A 781 -42.88 47.69 22.42
C ARG A 781 -41.65 47.03 21.77
N VAL A 782 -40.66 47.84 21.40
CA VAL A 782 -39.41 47.33 20.83
C VAL A 782 -38.50 46.87 21.96
N GLY A 783 -38.16 45.58 21.99
CA GLY A 783 -37.18 45.03 22.94
C GLY A 783 -35.81 45.64 22.73
N ALA A 784 -35.04 45.81 23.81
CA ALA A 784 -33.62 46.14 23.71
C ALA A 784 -32.92 44.98 22.97
N GLY A 785 -32.58 45.21 21.70
CA GLY A 785 -31.67 44.36 20.94
C GLY A 785 -30.23 44.65 21.33
#